data_AF-A0A2N3V2U6-F1
#
_entry.id   AF-A0A2N3V2U6-F1
#
_cell.length_a   1.000
_cell.length_b   1.000
_cell.length_c   1.000
_cell.angle_alpha   90.00
_cell.angle_beta   90.00
_cell.angle_gamma   90.00
#
_symmetry.space_group_name_H-M   'P 1'
#
loop_
_entity.id
_entity.type
_entity.pdbx_description
1 polymer ?
#
loop_
_entity_poly.entity_id
_entity_poly.type
_entity_poly.pdbx_seq_one_letter_code
_entity_poly.pdbx_strand_id
1 'polypeptide(L)'
;MRTKLLYAILLLYPFSIAALAQQPTLEWAKSYEGVSTTHDYAKAIAVDAQGNSYVLGNSGVGDYMYKMTTMKYSPSGELLWSTQAEGFVQGAAITLDDVGGVYVTGTSGIQEFDVSSANYTTIRYDAATGMQTWIQHYNGPAQKDDYAVSIAADKAGGVYVTGSSNSAPGEYDSSSDYATIRYDAATGEQTWVQRYDNPTGSNDVASAIAIGADGSIFVTGTSDQSNTTIRYNATGQEIWIGKYSAPAGSSMITTALAVDENGVYITGTRPIDDGTDYATLRYDLNTGELSWAVYYDGPAKGNDQAIAIALDKAGGVYITGTSGNSNSYDAGQDLTTIRYDAASGKEKWVQRYGGSEDARSQGIAIAADEAGAVFVTGSNEGESVTIRYEASTGNKIWEQRYKSATATALAFDEANGLYVTGTNTDVANSDIVTIRYVAATGVQSWVSRYDGTGHTFDFPVSVAVDTEGNTYVTGSSSFPGSGPITIATVKYSPSGEQLWATRYSGYASARAIAIDNKGGVYVTGESYGNDPSGFIAEDFITIRYDAVTGQQTWANLYDGPAGDMDGAVDVAVDDADGIYVTGYSYSGELSQYSADYATIKYHATTGELIWSQHFSGPDFNYDFPRAIAIDKSGGVFITGVTSNNLGNQDIATIRYDAASGKQTWVNLYGDSNSYDDVSNLALDTEGSVYIVGSTRDDYAIVRFETTTGKILWDKHYDVSSGHADKATAIAVDEENGIYVTGWTEGKGSNFVTIRLKPSSGELEWNNYSNPSDERFNIPTAMSVDNIGGLYITGFSYSNSNPDEPNHSMITARYHTATGEQIWIERYAASSARGVDLALDGFGNVIVSGYSQHPDTGFDFLTVKYSQDGACPALAAAPVSGYSTVSAGLSKAAYSLAAPGATSLAWSITDPEGNLYSDFSGQGTSSIRVDWPREPEVYKISVSYSSGESCPATTATRYVFVHDPAAGFVTGGGWSDSPLRPELELMRQGGSAWWAFAARYASTPRSSAGSPVQGTLLLALESGHTFRAASVEEGSLVIAGDRAYFTGTGKLTRRGAAGGPETDPRRLAYLVSAVDGQLEKPREEDRLRLVIWVLREDGSRGETLYDNQLACPGQDLNAPACQQIDRGSIVIHRQGIRSVSDLFATATVEPKAQGLTAYPTAFSQSTTLSFTPERDADYSLELYDLKGALVRKVAEGSARTGRRTEHELVAEGLPQGLYLIRLSTGSEVQTAKVIVEK
;
A
#
# COMPACT_ATOMS: atom_id res chain seq x y z
N MET A 1 23.45 -19.51 77.42
CA MET A 1 23.69 -18.08 77.71
C MET A 1 24.61 -17.49 76.64
N ARG A 2 24.31 -16.27 76.16
CA ARG A 2 25.23 -15.23 75.63
C ARG A 2 26.42 -15.59 74.68
N THR A 3 26.27 -15.19 73.40
CA THR A 3 27.21 -14.37 72.56
C THR A 3 28.65 -14.85 72.28
N LYS A 4 29.28 -14.59 71.11
CA LYS A 4 29.21 -13.44 70.16
C LYS A 4 29.43 -13.83 68.67
N LEU A 5 28.90 -12.96 67.77
CA LEU A 5 29.36 -12.48 66.44
C LEU A 5 30.22 -13.42 65.54
N LEU A 6 29.88 -13.55 64.24
CA LEU A 6 30.32 -12.59 63.21
C LEU A 6 29.25 -12.27 62.13
N TYR A 7 29.44 -11.20 61.36
CA TYR A 7 28.57 -10.74 60.27
C TYR A 7 28.98 -11.31 58.90
N ALA A 8 28.01 -11.52 58.01
CA ALA A 8 28.15 -11.39 56.57
C ALA A 8 26.80 -10.95 55.97
N ILE A 9 26.80 -9.89 55.16
CA ILE A 9 25.63 -9.41 54.40
C ILE A 9 25.73 -10.01 53.00
N LEU A 10 24.62 -10.52 52.46
CA LEU A 10 24.57 -11.10 51.12
C LEU A 10 23.64 -10.24 50.26
N LEU A 11 24.24 -9.48 49.34
CA LEU A 11 23.54 -8.62 48.38
C LEU A 11 22.86 -9.47 47.30
N LEU A 12 21.60 -9.16 47.02
CA LEU A 12 20.89 -9.67 45.85
C LEU A 12 21.23 -8.79 44.65
N TYR A 13 21.90 -9.35 43.65
CA TYR A 13 21.96 -8.78 42.30
C TYR A 13 20.72 -9.23 41.52
N PRO A 14 19.96 -8.32 40.88
CA PRO A 14 19.13 -8.68 39.74
C PRO A 14 20.04 -9.06 38.57
N PHE A 15 19.73 -10.16 37.87
CA PHE A 15 20.28 -10.40 36.54
C PHE A 15 19.44 -9.60 35.54
N SER A 16 19.93 -8.43 35.12
CA SER A 16 19.37 -7.73 33.97
C SER A 16 19.68 -8.52 32.72
N ILE A 17 18.66 -9.10 32.08
CA ILE A 17 18.77 -9.60 30.71
C ILE A 17 18.69 -8.37 29.80
N ALA A 18 19.77 -8.06 29.11
CA ALA A 18 19.76 -7.00 28.10
C ALA A 18 18.82 -7.41 26.96
N ALA A 19 17.81 -6.60 26.67
CA ALA A 19 17.04 -6.74 25.44
C ALA A 19 17.96 -6.44 24.26
N LEU A 20 17.99 -7.33 23.26
CA LEU A 20 18.73 -7.06 22.04
C LEU A 20 18.01 -5.98 21.25
N ALA A 21 18.77 -4.94 20.92
CA ALA A 21 18.47 -3.98 19.87
C ALA A 21 17.90 -4.69 18.63
N GLN A 22 16.59 -4.54 18.42
CA GLN A 22 15.89 -5.30 17.40
C GLN A 22 16.06 -4.60 16.04
N GLN A 23 16.75 -5.29 15.14
CA GLN A 23 17.49 -4.75 13.99
C GLN A 23 16.98 -5.29 12.64
N PRO A 24 17.18 -4.58 11.52
CA PRO A 24 16.67 -4.95 10.22
C PRO A 24 17.73 -5.60 9.27
N THR A 25 17.49 -6.78 8.64
CA THR A 25 18.34 -7.40 7.55
C THR A 25 17.57 -8.20 6.43
N LEU A 26 18.10 -8.26 5.19
CA LEU A 26 17.46 -8.07 3.85
C LEU A 26 16.91 -9.25 2.95
N GLU A 27 15.97 -8.93 2.01
CA GLU A 27 15.46 -9.66 0.80
C GLU A 27 15.40 -8.79 -0.54
N TRP A 28 14.24 -8.54 -1.21
CA TRP A 28 14.06 -8.21 -2.69
C TRP A 28 13.68 -6.73 -3.10
N ALA A 29 13.24 -6.35 -4.34
CA ALA A 29 14.02 -5.38 -5.17
C ALA A 29 13.44 -4.65 -6.47
N LYS A 30 13.94 -3.47 -6.96
CA LYS A 30 13.76 -2.80 -8.33
C LYS A 30 15.12 -2.34 -9.22
N SER A 31 15.70 -2.43 -10.55
CA SER A 31 15.84 -2.79 -12.15
C SER A 31 15.02 -2.34 -13.58
N TYR A 32 13.99 -1.38 -13.70
CA TYR A 32 12.67 -0.89 -14.46
C TYR A 32 12.70 0.82 -14.75
N GLU A 33 13.28 1.60 -15.74
CA GLU A 33 13.20 3.17 -15.90
C GLU A 33 12.53 3.79 -17.23
N GLY A 34 13.12 4.83 -17.95
CA GLY A 34 12.68 5.67 -19.13
C GLY A 34 13.31 5.46 -20.58
N VAL A 35 13.26 6.42 -21.58
CA VAL A 35 13.75 6.52 -23.04
C VAL A 35 14.82 7.62 -23.67
N SER A 36 15.23 8.84 -23.18
CA SER A 36 16.49 9.71 -23.45
C SER A 36 17.05 10.74 -22.33
N THR A 37 18.38 10.87 -22.00
CA THR A 37 18.99 10.93 -20.59
C THR A 37 19.42 12.31 -19.91
N THR A 38 18.65 13.06 -19.07
CA THR A 38 19.17 14.20 -18.20
C THR A 38 18.48 14.43 -16.80
N HIS A 39 18.86 15.50 -16.04
CA HIS A 39 18.85 15.68 -14.55
C HIS A 39 17.51 15.89 -13.82
N ASP A 40 17.34 15.29 -12.63
CA ASP A 40 15.98 14.96 -12.31
C ASP A 40 15.57 14.97 -10.84
N TYR A 41 15.33 16.13 -10.23
CA TYR A 41 15.23 16.34 -8.78
C TYR A 41 14.10 15.68 -7.96
N ALA A 42 13.09 15.05 -8.56
CA ALA A 42 12.60 13.72 -8.16
C ALA A 42 11.55 13.48 -7.09
N LYS A 43 10.47 14.21 -7.13
CA LYS A 43 9.78 14.48 -5.90
C LYS A 43 8.46 13.67 -5.75
N ALA A 44 8.57 12.44 -5.19
CA ALA A 44 7.64 11.62 -4.33
C ALA A 44 6.58 10.53 -4.78
N ILE A 45 6.06 9.75 -3.80
CA ILE A 45 5.16 8.53 -3.63
C ILE A 45 3.71 8.30 -4.28
N ALA A 46 2.63 7.71 -3.64
CA ALA A 46 1.66 8.26 -2.61
C ALA A 46 0.50 7.36 -2.08
N VAL A 47 0.34 7.19 -0.74
CA VAL A 47 -0.17 5.98 -0.01
C VAL A 47 -1.71 5.81 0.07
N ASP A 48 -2.25 4.71 0.65
CA ASP A 48 -3.64 4.19 0.49
C ASP A 48 -3.87 2.91 1.38
N ALA A 49 -4.91 2.11 1.13
CA ALA A 49 -5.22 0.75 1.62
C ALA A 49 -4.20 -0.39 1.26
N GLN A 50 -4.55 -1.64 0.94
CA GLN A 50 -3.66 -2.83 1.17
C GLN A 50 -2.36 -3.04 0.30
N GLY A 51 -1.24 -2.32 0.54
CA GLY A 51 0.17 -2.66 0.20
C GLY A 51 1.05 -1.83 -0.82
N ASN A 52 0.48 -1.39 -1.95
CA ASN A 52 0.98 -0.94 -3.29
C ASN A 52 2.50 -0.60 -3.66
N SER A 53 2.99 0.62 -4.01
CA SER A 53 4.28 0.79 -4.82
C SER A 53 4.70 2.03 -5.75
N TYR A 54 4.03 3.16 -5.97
CA TYR A 54 4.21 4.20 -7.00
C TYR A 54 5.40 5.13 -6.78
N VAL A 55 6.47 4.79 -7.47
CA VAL A 55 7.80 5.37 -7.39
C VAL A 55 8.06 6.85 -7.96
N LEU A 56 7.20 7.92 -7.86
CA LEU A 56 7.14 9.23 -8.62
C LEU A 56 8.17 10.38 -8.45
N GLY A 57 8.68 11.01 -9.54
CA GLY A 57 9.22 12.39 -9.42
C GLY A 57 10.15 13.18 -10.41
N ASN A 58 10.80 12.76 -11.54
CA ASN A 58 11.46 13.77 -12.46
C ASN A 58 11.88 13.58 -13.99
N SER A 59 12.62 12.54 -14.39
CA SER A 59 12.53 11.60 -15.54
C SER A 59 12.96 11.67 -17.07
N GLY A 60 14.00 12.32 -17.60
CA GLY A 60 14.51 12.17 -19.04
C GLY A 60 13.61 12.39 -20.35
N VAL A 61 14.11 13.17 -21.33
CA VAL A 61 13.91 13.18 -22.81
C VAL A 61 14.96 14.09 -23.51
N GLY A 62 14.79 15.47 -23.39
CA GLY A 62 16.17 17.98 -23.57
C GLY A 62 17.55 18.51 -22.93
N ASP A 63 17.50 19.71 -22.34
CA ASP A 63 18.48 20.39 -21.48
C ASP A 63 17.62 21.37 -20.67
N TYR A 64 17.65 21.39 -19.34
CA TYR A 64 16.79 22.28 -18.50
C TYR A 64 15.28 22.19 -18.78
N MET A 65 14.78 21.03 -19.23
CA MET A 65 13.45 20.88 -19.85
C MET A 65 12.89 19.48 -19.60
N TYR A 66 11.96 19.30 -18.67
CA TYR A 66 11.89 18.08 -17.83
C TYR A 66 10.67 17.03 -17.76
N LYS A 67 9.60 16.88 -18.62
CA LYS A 67 8.20 16.22 -18.52
C LYS A 67 7.61 15.70 -17.16
N MET A 68 6.30 15.40 -16.90
CA MET A 68 5.88 14.81 -15.57
C MET A 68 4.90 13.64 -15.42
N THR A 69 5.34 12.52 -14.88
CA THR A 69 4.48 11.35 -14.65
C THR A 69 3.93 11.18 -13.23
N THR A 70 3.01 10.24 -13.12
CA THR A 70 2.87 9.23 -12.07
C THR A 70 2.75 7.78 -12.58
N MET A 71 3.42 6.88 -11.89
CA MET A 71 3.70 5.44 -12.07
C MET A 71 2.67 4.50 -11.45
N LYS A 72 2.63 3.26 -11.96
CA LYS A 72 1.40 2.49 -12.11
C LYS A 72 1.61 1.01 -12.42
N TYR A 73 1.42 0.16 -11.40
CA TYR A 73 1.16 -1.27 -11.56
C TYR A 73 -0.22 -1.66 -10.94
N SER A 74 -0.61 -2.94 -11.05
CA SER A 74 -1.75 -3.56 -10.38
C SER A 74 -1.40 -4.11 -8.97
N PRO A 75 -2.36 -4.37 -8.04
CA PRO A 75 -2.05 -4.73 -6.64
C PRO A 75 -1.43 -6.09 -6.20
N SER A 76 -1.68 -7.32 -6.66
CA SER A 76 -2.32 -7.92 -7.85
C SER A 76 -1.62 -7.64 -9.19
N GLY A 77 -0.32 -7.40 -9.11
CA GLY A 77 0.62 -7.07 -10.17
C GLY A 77 1.77 -6.27 -9.55
N GLU A 78 2.64 -5.59 -10.27
CA GLU A 78 3.04 -5.69 -11.69
C GLU A 78 2.01 -5.34 -12.79
N LEU A 79 2.44 -5.42 -14.06
CA LEU A 79 3.03 -4.28 -14.79
C LEU A 79 2.66 -4.43 -16.29
N LEU A 80 1.79 -3.61 -16.92
CA LEU A 80 1.19 -4.00 -18.22
C LEU A 80 0.68 -2.92 -19.23
N TRP A 81 0.90 -1.61 -19.05
CA TRP A 81 0.04 -0.57 -19.66
C TRP A 81 0.71 0.43 -20.64
N SER A 82 0.15 1.65 -20.80
CA SER A 82 0.49 2.65 -21.85
C SER A 82 -0.05 4.06 -21.50
N THR A 83 0.23 5.09 -22.34
CA THR A 83 -0.24 6.51 -22.29
C THR A 83 0.55 7.45 -21.35
N GLN A 84 0.44 8.79 -21.53
CA GLN A 84 1.35 9.84 -21.01
C GLN A 84 0.64 11.21 -20.91
N ALA A 85 0.79 12.02 -19.83
CA ALA A 85 0.07 13.31 -19.68
C ALA A 85 0.59 14.51 -20.50
N GLU A 86 -0.28 15.51 -20.72
CA GLU A 86 -0.36 16.43 -21.89
C GLU A 86 -0.13 17.93 -21.59
N GLY A 87 1.02 18.52 -21.95
CA GLY A 87 1.43 19.89 -21.56
C GLY A 87 2.93 19.98 -21.30
N PHE A 88 3.49 20.88 -20.44
CA PHE A 88 4.98 20.95 -20.26
C PHE A 88 5.85 21.31 -18.96
N VAL A 89 5.69 21.38 -17.59
CA VAL A 89 5.02 20.50 -16.58
C VAL A 89 5.54 20.29 -15.08
N GLN A 90 6.61 20.87 -14.47
CA GLN A 90 7.35 20.34 -13.24
C GLN A 90 6.72 19.30 -12.27
N GLY A 91 6.66 19.50 -10.95
CA GLY A 91 6.03 18.54 -10.02
C GLY A 91 6.08 18.91 -8.54
N ALA A 92 5.37 18.16 -7.64
CA ALA A 92 5.21 18.26 -6.16
C ALA A 92 3.99 17.79 -5.23
N ALA A 93 2.77 17.25 -5.49
CA ALA A 93 1.75 16.94 -4.38
C ALA A 93 0.57 16.02 -4.71
N ILE A 94 -0.10 15.31 -3.76
CA ILE A 94 -1.24 14.36 -3.88
C ILE A 94 -1.90 13.78 -2.56
N THR A 95 -3.20 13.29 -2.45
CA THR A 95 -3.91 12.40 -1.41
C THR A 95 -5.41 11.79 -1.47
N LEU A 96 -6.50 12.05 -0.68
CA LEU A 96 -7.61 11.16 -0.16
C LEU A 96 -9.06 11.42 -0.71
N ASP A 97 -10.04 10.51 -0.46
CA ASP A 97 -11.32 10.80 0.28
C ASP A 97 -12.30 9.59 0.57
N ASP A 98 -12.94 8.90 -0.41
CA ASP A 98 -13.99 7.83 -0.23
C ASP A 98 -13.72 6.46 -0.95
N VAL A 99 -14.23 6.16 -2.18
CA VAL A 99 -13.69 5.09 -3.08
C VAL A 99 -13.41 5.53 -4.55
N GLY A 100 -12.19 5.35 -5.11
CA GLY A 100 -11.85 5.68 -6.53
C GLY A 100 -10.74 6.73 -6.87
N GLY A 101 -9.48 6.63 -6.41
CA GLY A 101 -8.32 7.50 -6.75
C GLY A 101 -7.70 8.46 -5.70
N VAL A 102 -6.34 8.63 -5.60
CA VAL A 102 -5.51 9.55 -4.70
C VAL A 102 -5.10 11.01 -5.24
N TYR A 103 -5.17 12.23 -4.57
CA TYR A 103 -5.46 13.73 -4.86
C TYR A 103 -4.45 15.04 -4.89
N VAL A 104 -4.22 15.93 -5.92
CA VAL A 104 -2.97 16.80 -6.33
C VAL A 104 -2.64 18.30 -6.00
N THR A 105 -1.55 18.91 -6.55
CA THR A 105 -1.44 20.36 -7.03
C THR A 105 -0.41 20.61 -8.22
N GLY A 106 -0.11 21.75 -8.92
CA GLY A 106 0.99 21.91 -9.99
C GLY A 106 1.16 22.85 -11.24
N THR A 107 2.34 22.79 -11.95
CA THR A 107 2.90 23.75 -12.99
C THR A 107 3.34 23.11 -14.40
N SER A 108 3.45 23.78 -15.60
CA SER A 108 3.40 23.45 -17.12
C SER A 108 4.18 24.02 -18.35
N GLY A 109 4.76 25.21 -18.54
CA GLY A 109 5.31 25.55 -19.88
C GLY A 109 6.70 24.92 -20.06
N ILE A 110 7.41 25.12 -21.17
CA ILE A 110 8.03 23.99 -21.92
C ILE A 110 7.24 23.78 -23.24
N GLN A 111 6.25 24.66 -23.45
CA GLN A 111 5.70 25.26 -24.67
C GLN A 111 6.15 24.62 -26.01
N GLU A 112 5.35 24.74 -27.06
CA GLU A 112 5.93 24.74 -28.40
C GLU A 112 5.25 25.84 -29.21
N PHE A 113 5.69 27.08 -28.95
CA PHE A 113 5.22 28.33 -29.52
C PHE A 113 3.76 28.71 -29.10
N ASP A 114 3.58 29.94 -28.61
CA ASP A 114 2.28 30.67 -28.45
C ASP A 114 1.48 30.49 -27.14
N VAL A 115 2.16 30.29 -26.00
CA VAL A 115 1.76 30.80 -24.67
C VAL A 115 3.01 31.32 -23.95
N SER A 116 2.91 32.44 -23.24
CA SER A 116 4.04 33.27 -22.74
C SER A 116 4.11 33.37 -21.22
N SER A 117 3.34 32.52 -20.56
CA SER A 117 2.63 32.85 -19.34
C SER A 117 2.14 31.55 -18.72
N ALA A 118 1.78 31.65 -17.46
CA ALA A 118 2.08 30.61 -16.54
C ALA A 118 0.88 30.39 -15.59
N ASN A 119 0.13 29.28 -15.71
CA ASN A 119 -1.36 29.23 -15.59
C ASN A 119 -2.21 28.04 -14.92
N TYR A 120 -2.75 28.13 -13.66
CA TYR A 120 -3.07 26.96 -12.73
C TYR A 120 -4.12 25.96 -13.16
N THR A 121 -4.04 24.74 -12.59
CA THR A 121 -4.32 23.57 -13.40
C THR A 121 -5.11 22.38 -12.83
N THR A 122 -5.35 22.25 -11.53
CA THR A 122 -5.38 20.89 -10.96
C THR A 122 -5.98 19.72 -11.69
N ILE A 123 -5.32 18.52 -11.75
CA ILE A 123 -5.69 17.20 -12.37
C ILE A 123 -6.59 16.28 -11.52
N ARG A 124 -6.71 14.94 -11.74
CA ARG A 124 -7.38 13.77 -11.03
C ARG A 124 -7.28 12.54 -11.91
N TYR A 125 -7.48 11.28 -11.54
CA TYR A 125 -7.65 10.09 -12.41
C TYR A 125 -8.02 8.91 -11.45
N ASP A 126 -8.97 7.97 -11.64
CA ASP A 126 -9.53 6.95 -10.67
C ASP A 126 -8.59 5.97 -9.83
N ALA A 127 -9.15 4.93 -9.17
CA ALA A 127 -8.45 3.86 -8.45
C ALA A 127 -8.04 2.61 -9.23
N ALA A 128 -8.77 2.30 -10.29
CA ALA A 128 -8.83 0.95 -10.81
C ALA A 128 -8.26 0.83 -12.23
N THR A 129 -7.78 1.92 -12.84
CA THR A 129 -7.72 2.00 -14.32
C THR A 129 -6.61 2.86 -14.96
N GLY A 130 -5.89 3.71 -14.25
CA GLY A 130 -4.97 4.66 -14.87
C GLY A 130 -5.55 5.75 -15.80
N MET A 131 -6.86 5.78 -16.10
CA MET A 131 -7.52 6.11 -17.41
C MET A 131 -7.65 7.62 -17.78
N GLN A 132 -8.60 8.13 -18.64
CA GLN A 132 -9.03 9.57 -18.91
C GLN A 132 -10.40 10.10 -18.31
N THR A 133 -10.47 11.36 -17.76
CA THR A 133 -11.55 11.96 -16.92
C THR A 133 -11.83 13.49 -17.03
N TRP A 134 -10.91 14.48 -16.85
CA TRP A 134 -11.31 15.71 -16.08
C TRP A 134 -10.51 17.04 -16.29
N ILE A 135 -10.00 17.39 -17.48
CA ILE A 135 -9.11 18.56 -17.81
C ILE A 135 -9.52 20.00 -17.27
N GLN A 136 -8.66 20.74 -16.51
CA GLN A 136 -8.85 22.13 -16.02
C GLN A 136 -7.71 23.16 -15.78
N HIS A 137 -8.06 24.45 -15.80
CA HIS A 137 -7.23 25.66 -15.88
C HIS A 137 -7.91 26.83 -15.08
N TYR A 138 -7.31 27.94 -14.56
CA TYR A 138 -8.08 29.21 -14.27
C TYR A 138 -7.99 30.08 -15.51
N ASN A 139 -8.00 31.38 -15.29
CA ASN A 139 -6.97 32.27 -15.79
C ASN A 139 -6.83 33.55 -14.97
N GLY A 140 -5.66 33.80 -14.33
CA GLY A 140 -5.45 35.00 -13.51
C GLY A 140 -5.96 36.26 -14.24
N PRO A 141 -6.49 37.32 -13.63
CA PRO A 141 -7.31 38.27 -14.38
C PRO A 141 -6.72 39.14 -15.58
N ALA A 142 -5.63 38.83 -16.39
CA ALA A 142 -5.11 39.68 -17.56
C ALA A 142 -3.99 39.31 -18.68
N GLN A 143 -3.01 38.33 -18.58
CA GLN A 143 -2.02 37.56 -19.46
C GLN A 143 -0.56 37.01 -18.94
N LYS A 144 -0.24 36.59 -17.65
CA LYS A 144 1.02 36.31 -16.81
C LYS A 144 0.92 34.99 -16.00
N ASP A 145 1.27 35.01 -14.71
CA ASP A 145 1.86 33.90 -13.95
C ASP A 145 1.00 33.51 -12.72
N ASP A 146 0.96 32.20 -12.36
CA ASP A 146 -0.13 31.49 -11.65
C ASP A 146 0.22 30.32 -10.62
N TYR A 147 1.45 29.79 -10.40
CA TYR A 147 2.03 28.82 -9.37
C TYR A 147 1.28 27.65 -8.63
N ALA A 148 1.95 26.52 -8.25
CA ALA A 148 1.33 25.35 -7.52
C ALA A 148 2.14 24.10 -6.95
N VAL A 149 2.33 23.56 -5.71
CA VAL A 149 2.17 23.74 -4.23
C VAL A 149 1.76 22.37 -3.58
N SER A 150 0.88 22.22 -2.57
CA SER A 150 0.71 20.95 -1.74
C SER A 150 -0.73 20.54 -1.19
N ILE A 151 -1.00 19.55 -0.26
CA ILE A 151 -2.39 19.06 0.23
C ILE A 151 -2.38 18.35 1.74
N ALA A 152 -3.40 17.89 2.61
CA ALA A 152 -3.56 16.81 3.80
C ALA A 152 -5.02 16.43 4.31
N ALA A 153 -5.41 15.21 4.76
CA ALA A 153 -6.84 14.74 4.55
C ALA A 153 -7.79 13.99 5.53
N ASP A 154 -9.09 13.94 5.11
CA ASP A 154 -10.25 13.19 5.65
C ASP A 154 -11.33 12.78 4.56
N LYS A 155 -12.67 12.89 4.76
CA LYS A 155 -13.66 11.94 4.13
C LYS A 155 -14.99 12.38 3.45
N ALA A 156 -15.54 13.58 3.57
CA ALA A 156 -16.89 13.92 3.04
C ALA A 156 -17.05 13.94 1.49
N GLY A 157 -15.98 13.68 0.75
CA GLY A 157 -15.86 13.96 -0.68
C GLY A 157 -15.07 15.26 -0.83
N GLY A 158 -13.76 15.14 -0.98
CA GLY A 158 -12.78 16.11 -0.53
C GLY A 158 -12.11 16.94 -1.61
N VAL A 159 -11.60 18.10 -1.20
CA VAL A 159 -10.51 18.93 -1.72
C VAL A 159 -10.81 20.41 -2.29
N TYR A 160 -9.80 21.28 -2.53
CA TYR A 160 -9.50 22.73 -2.04
C TYR A 160 -9.47 23.81 -3.28
N VAL A 161 -8.21 24.26 -3.50
CA VAL A 161 -7.33 25.14 -4.26
C VAL A 161 -6.76 26.35 -3.57
N THR A 162 -5.47 26.48 -3.91
CA THR A 162 -4.44 27.36 -3.41
C THR A 162 -3.51 27.66 -4.68
N GLY A 163 -2.34 28.37 -4.76
CA GLY A 163 -1.55 28.61 -6.04
C GLY A 163 -0.65 29.88 -6.14
N SER A 164 -0.32 30.44 -7.35
CA SER A 164 0.03 31.90 -7.59
C SER A 164 -0.27 32.79 -8.84
N SER A 165 -1.54 33.14 -9.17
CA SER A 165 -1.99 34.32 -10.00
C SER A 165 -1.66 35.78 -9.56
N ASN A 166 -1.41 36.70 -10.51
CA ASN A 166 -0.89 38.06 -10.22
C ASN A 166 -1.80 39.26 -10.56
N SER A 167 -1.62 40.40 -9.91
CA SER A 167 -2.46 41.60 -10.01
C SER A 167 -2.65 42.19 -11.39
N ALA A 168 -3.77 42.90 -11.48
CA ALA A 168 -4.32 43.42 -12.70
C ALA A 168 -3.73 44.80 -13.03
N PRO A 169 -3.52 45.11 -14.33
CA PRO A 169 -2.71 46.24 -14.77
C PRO A 169 -3.22 47.61 -14.27
N GLY A 170 -2.50 48.24 -13.33
CA GLY A 170 -2.79 49.59 -12.85
C GLY A 170 -2.11 50.06 -11.56
N GLU A 171 -1.81 49.16 -10.62
CA GLU A 171 -1.11 49.47 -9.35
C GLU A 171 0.09 48.52 -9.12
N TYR A 172 1.19 48.60 -9.88
CA TYR A 172 1.46 49.43 -11.06
C TYR A 172 1.12 48.66 -12.36
N ASP A 173 1.58 47.42 -12.47
CA ASP A 173 0.94 46.35 -13.23
C ASP A 173 0.59 45.07 -12.41
N SER A 174 1.33 44.62 -11.38
CA SER A 174 2.40 45.25 -10.59
C SER A 174 2.67 44.63 -9.22
N SER A 175 1.93 43.59 -8.86
CA SER A 175 2.09 42.80 -7.65
C SER A 175 1.45 41.42 -7.89
N SER A 176 1.75 40.40 -7.09
CA SER A 176 1.21 39.02 -7.19
C SER A 176 0.72 38.56 -5.85
N ASP A 177 -0.30 37.70 -5.83
CA ASP A 177 -1.18 37.80 -4.71
C ASP A 177 -2.04 36.52 -4.32
N TYR A 178 -2.15 36.01 -3.06
CA TYR A 178 -3.07 34.88 -2.59
C TYR A 178 -4.52 34.90 -3.16
N ALA A 179 -5.23 33.78 -3.39
CA ALA A 179 -6.58 33.74 -4.05
C ALA A 179 -7.59 32.62 -3.73
N THR A 180 -8.10 32.52 -2.51
CA THR A 180 -8.16 31.28 -1.70
C THR A 180 -9.55 30.58 -1.50
N ILE A 181 -9.87 29.37 -2.05
CA ILE A 181 -11.31 29.12 -2.42
C ILE A 181 -12.25 27.80 -2.26
N ARG A 182 -11.99 26.47 -2.56
CA ARG A 182 -12.86 25.16 -2.51
C ARG A 182 -13.44 24.33 -3.73
N TYR A 183 -13.23 23.03 -3.97
CA TYR A 183 -13.65 22.36 -5.26
C TYR A 183 -15.03 21.56 -5.37
N ASP A 184 -15.09 20.20 -5.56
CA ASP A 184 -16.13 19.11 -5.29
C ASP A 184 -15.57 17.75 -5.81
N ALA A 185 -15.94 16.56 -5.30
CA ALA A 185 -15.30 15.25 -5.60
C ALA A 185 -16.10 14.18 -6.35
N ALA A 186 -17.20 14.57 -7.00
CA ALA A 186 -17.96 13.69 -7.89
C ALA A 186 -18.79 14.40 -9.01
N THR A 187 -19.20 15.67 -8.84
CA THR A 187 -20.10 16.45 -9.73
C THR A 187 -19.46 16.96 -11.06
N GLY A 188 -19.08 18.25 -11.18
CA GLY A 188 -18.19 18.81 -12.22
C GLY A 188 -18.37 20.33 -12.48
N GLU A 189 -17.64 21.24 -11.80
CA GLU A 189 -18.16 22.63 -11.63
C GLU A 189 -17.24 23.80 -11.11
N GLN A 190 -17.70 25.08 -11.34
CA GLN A 190 -17.32 26.46 -10.86
C GLN A 190 -18.34 27.11 -9.84
N THR A 191 -18.50 28.48 -9.78
CA THR A 191 -19.52 29.37 -9.12
C THR A 191 -19.31 30.95 -9.26
N TRP A 192 -18.60 31.66 -8.35
CA TRP A 192 -18.36 33.13 -8.15
C TRP A 192 -16.85 33.60 -8.12
N VAL A 193 -16.30 34.29 -7.08
CA VAL A 193 -14.96 35.03 -7.03
C VAL A 193 -14.34 35.23 -5.59
N GLN A 194 -13.01 35.11 -5.30
CA GLN A 194 -12.36 35.66 -4.04
C GLN A 194 -10.81 35.84 -3.91
N ARG A 195 -10.37 36.96 -3.28
CA ARG A 195 -8.96 37.39 -2.91
C ARG A 195 -8.86 37.76 -1.41
N TYR A 196 -7.66 37.84 -0.84
CA TYR A 196 -7.31 38.73 0.28
C TYR A 196 -6.37 39.70 -0.35
N ASP A 197 -6.43 41.00 -0.14
CA ASP A 197 -5.28 41.87 -0.42
C ASP A 197 -4.94 42.76 0.78
N ASN A 198 -3.66 43.04 0.96
CA ASN A 198 -3.16 43.78 2.12
C ASN A 198 -3.32 45.28 1.87
N PRO A 199 -3.59 46.11 2.90
CA PRO A 199 -3.77 47.55 2.74
C PRO A 199 -2.60 48.34 2.11
N THR A 200 -1.48 47.70 1.79
CA THR A 200 -0.33 48.26 1.06
C THR A 200 -0.24 47.78 -0.40
N GLY A 201 -0.86 46.64 -0.76
CA GLY A 201 -1.10 46.20 -2.16
C GLY A 201 0.16 45.96 -2.99
N SER A 202 1.24 45.45 -2.36
CA SER A 202 2.61 45.63 -2.86
C SER A 202 3.34 44.42 -3.47
N ASN A 203 3.87 43.47 -2.70
CA ASN A 203 4.20 42.09 -3.09
C ASN A 203 3.94 41.08 -1.94
N ASP A 204 2.98 40.15 -2.03
CA ASP A 204 2.62 39.27 -0.89
C ASP A 204 2.24 37.84 -1.39
N VAL A 205 2.44 36.76 -0.63
CA VAL A 205 3.25 35.64 -1.20
C VAL A 205 2.91 34.10 -0.68
N ALA A 206 2.78 31.94 -1.65
CA ALA A 206 2.10 30.58 -1.52
C ALA A 206 2.95 29.30 -1.33
N SER A 207 2.93 28.70 -0.11
CA SER A 207 3.27 27.30 0.29
C SER A 207 2.16 26.29 0.73
N ALA A 208 1.22 26.59 1.66
CA ALA A 208 0.42 25.62 2.47
C ALA A 208 -1.17 25.49 2.40
N ILE A 209 -1.81 24.65 3.26
CA ILE A 209 -3.26 24.58 3.73
C ILE A 209 -3.58 23.49 4.80
N ALA A 210 -4.45 23.42 5.84
CA ALA A 210 -4.20 22.49 7.03
C ALA A 210 -5.33 21.67 7.77
N ILE A 211 -5.27 20.30 8.14
CA ILE A 211 -6.15 19.17 8.82
C ILE A 211 -6.97 19.19 10.25
N GLY A 212 -8.27 18.80 10.41
CA GLY A 212 -9.09 19.03 11.69
C GLY A 212 -10.54 18.45 11.99
N ALA A 213 -11.72 19.17 11.90
CA ALA A 213 -13.09 18.83 12.52
C ALA A 213 -14.46 18.46 11.70
N ASP A 214 -15.49 19.35 11.39
CA ASP A 214 -16.66 19.14 10.41
C ASP A 214 -16.94 20.18 9.19
N GLY A 215 -16.21 20.19 8.03
CA GLY A 215 -15.63 21.36 7.27
C GLY A 215 -14.05 21.54 6.91
N SER A 216 -12.92 22.17 7.48
CA SER A 216 -12.37 23.42 8.30
C SER A 216 -11.08 23.71 7.77
N ILE A 217 -10.69 24.92 7.44
CA ILE A 217 -9.29 25.10 7.22
C ILE A 217 -8.86 26.48 7.64
N PHE A 218 -7.74 26.46 8.31
CA PHE A 218 -6.62 27.39 8.31
C PHE A 218 -6.28 28.01 6.89
N VAL A 219 -5.80 29.31 6.58
CA VAL A 219 -4.79 30.16 5.66
C VAL A 219 -3.33 30.52 6.18
N THR A 220 -2.17 30.18 5.52
CA THR A 220 -0.84 30.87 5.61
C THR A 220 -0.22 31.64 4.36
N GLY A 221 0.96 32.30 4.40
CA GLY A 221 1.70 32.96 3.30
C GLY A 221 2.77 34.02 3.55
N THR A 222 2.64 35.28 3.10
CA THR A 222 3.56 36.37 3.49
C THR A 222 3.12 37.82 3.35
N SER A 223 3.30 38.71 4.35
CA SER A 223 2.85 40.10 4.31
C SER A 223 3.78 41.15 4.88
N ASP A 224 3.63 42.42 4.44
CA ASP A 224 3.89 43.71 5.13
C ASP A 224 5.12 43.71 6.08
N GLN A 225 6.18 43.01 5.65
CA GLN A 225 7.08 42.20 6.49
C GLN A 225 6.55 41.81 7.86
N SER A 226 6.13 40.54 8.00
CA SER A 226 5.99 39.69 9.21
C SER A 226 4.80 38.65 9.10
N ASN A 227 4.79 37.50 9.82
CA ASN A 227 3.84 36.35 9.71
C ASN A 227 2.27 36.65 9.82
N THR A 228 1.23 36.03 9.16
CA THR A 228 -0.18 36.59 8.86
C THR A 228 -1.64 35.99 9.31
N THR A 229 -1.86 35.16 10.37
CA THR A 229 -2.55 33.79 10.50
C THR A 229 -4.04 33.46 10.71
N ILE A 230 -4.68 32.41 10.12
CA ILE A 230 -6.16 32.24 10.26
C ILE A 230 -6.81 30.82 9.94
N ARG A 231 -8.10 30.44 10.30
CA ARG A 231 -9.00 29.22 10.02
C ARG A 231 -10.55 29.42 9.93
N TYR A 232 -11.34 28.74 9.09
CA TYR A 232 -12.72 29.11 8.63
C TYR A 232 -13.99 28.35 9.10
N ASN A 233 -14.97 28.22 8.17
CA ASN A 233 -16.19 27.42 8.14
C ASN A 233 -16.36 26.83 6.70
N ALA A 234 -17.33 25.93 6.46
CA ALA A 234 -17.52 25.22 5.17
C ALA A 234 -18.25 25.96 4.05
N THR A 235 -18.39 27.30 4.12
CA THR A 235 -19.30 28.01 3.19
C THR A 235 -18.93 29.37 2.59
N GLY A 236 -17.83 30.07 2.91
CA GLY A 236 -17.47 31.27 2.13
C GLY A 236 -17.05 32.61 2.77
N GLN A 237 -16.96 32.75 4.09
CA GLN A 237 -17.20 34.00 4.80
C GLN A 237 -16.37 34.29 6.07
N GLU A 238 -15.64 35.42 6.05
CA GLU A 238 -14.73 36.01 7.08
C GLU A 238 -15.13 35.86 8.56
N ILE A 239 -14.16 35.52 9.44
CA ILE A 239 -14.37 35.45 10.92
C ILE A 239 -13.20 35.93 11.86
N TRP A 240 -11.93 36.05 11.45
CA TRP A 240 -10.79 36.49 12.32
C TRP A 240 -10.09 37.74 11.70
N ILE A 241 -9.33 38.61 12.45
CA ILE A 241 -8.15 39.50 12.07
C ILE A 241 -7.24 39.84 13.32
N GLY A 242 -5.89 39.92 13.19
CA GLY A 242 -4.92 40.53 14.14
C GLY A 242 -3.48 40.82 13.57
N LYS A 243 -2.37 40.89 14.33
CA LYS A 243 -0.90 41.02 13.96
C LYS A 243 -0.01 40.78 15.20
N TYR A 244 1.30 40.51 15.12
CA TYR A 244 2.25 40.78 16.22
C TYR A 244 3.71 40.54 15.79
N SER A 245 4.49 41.63 15.65
CA SER A 245 5.90 41.54 15.23
C SER A 245 6.76 40.93 16.33
N ALA A 246 7.79 40.18 15.94
CA ALA A 246 8.88 39.89 16.85
C ALA A 246 9.75 41.17 17.04
N PRO A 247 10.72 41.19 17.95
CA PRO A 247 11.28 42.46 18.45
C PRO A 247 12.13 43.38 17.52
N ALA A 248 11.86 43.64 16.22
CA ALA A 248 10.86 44.64 15.79
C ALA A 248 10.42 44.70 14.27
N GLY A 249 10.53 43.64 13.44
CA GLY A 249 10.26 43.64 11.97
C GLY A 249 11.47 44.09 11.09
N SER A 250 12.13 43.40 10.15
CA SER A 250 11.97 42.18 9.28
C SER A 250 11.69 40.80 9.96
N SER A 251 12.06 39.50 9.70
CA SER A 251 12.30 38.61 8.52
C SER A 251 11.75 37.12 8.71
N MET A 252 11.70 36.09 7.71
CA MET A 252 11.31 34.55 7.82
C MET A 252 10.69 33.66 6.56
N ILE A 253 11.24 32.50 6.03
CA ILE A 253 10.90 31.57 4.80
C ILE A 253 9.96 30.24 4.81
N THR A 254 10.34 28.92 4.64
CA THR A 254 9.37 27.72 4.36
C THR A 254 9.86 26.19 4.31
N THR A 255 9.00 25.09 4.22
CA THR A 255 9.12 23.52 4.37
C THR A 255 8.43 22.41 5.43
N ALA A 256 7.52 22.53 6.50
CA ALA A 256 6.36 21.62 7.08
C ALA A 256 5.53 22.19 8.34
N LEU A 257 4.21 21.98 8.76
CA LEU A 257 3.39 22.74 9.85
C LEU A 257 2.00 22.16 10.40
N ALA A 258 1.63 21.88 11.67
CA ALA A 258 0.43 21.03 12.07
C ALA A 258 -0.49 21.30 13.33
N VAL A 259 -1.30 20.37 13.92
CA VAL A 259 -2.47 20.59 14.86
C VAL A 259 -2.21 20.71 16.38
N ASP A 260 -2.98 21.50 17.12
CA ASP A 260 -3.47 21.06 18.44
C ASP A 260 -5.01 21.29 18.57
N GLU A 261 -5.82 20.37 19.11
CA GLU A 261 -7.27 20.61 19.33
C GLU A 261 -7.52 21.80 20.30
N ASN A 262 -6.46 22.29 20.95
CA ASN A 262 -6.44 23.49 21.78
C ASN A 262 -5.79 24.71 21.06
N GLY A 263 -5.39 24.64 19.79
CA GLY A 263 -4.85 25.77 19.00
C GLY A 263 -3.53 25.55 18.24
N VAL A 264 -2.87 26.65 17.79
CA VAL A 264 -2.09 26.69 16.53
C VAL A 264 -0.53 26.87 16.63
N TYR A 265 0.26 25.94 17.23
CA TYR A 265 1.73 26.08 17.60
C TYR A 265 2.82 26.24 16.49
N ILE A 266 3.05 27.42 15.86
CA ILE A 266 4.08 27.65 14.79
C ILE A 266 5.57 27.74 15.24
N THR A 267 6.50 28.36 14.48
CA THR A 267 7.81 28.97 14.84
C THR A 267 8.48 29.74 13.67
N GLY A 268 9.69 30.30 13.82
CA GLY A 268 10.32 31.23 12.84
C GLY A 268 11.73 31.04 12.20
N THR A 269 12.65 32.01 12.36
CA THR A 269 14.11 31.94 12.07
C THR A 269 14.78 33.23 12.48
N ARG A 270 16.03 33.22 12.94
CA ARG A 270 16.94 34.36 12.78
C ARG A 270 17.94 34.06 11.66
N PRO A 271 18.22 34.98 10.74
CA PRO A 271 19.43 35.74 10.99
C PRO A 271 19.31 36.68 12.18
N ILE A 272 20.31 36.65 13.06
CA ILE A 272 20.67 37.85 13.82
C ILE A 272 21.79 38.52 13.03
N ASP A 273 22.31 39.65 13.51
CA ASP A 273 23.43 40.37 12.88
C ASP A 273 24.66 39.49 12.53
N ASP A 274 24.81 38.32 13.17
CA ASP A 274 25.82 37.29 12.88
C ASP A 274 25.23 35.86 12.77
N GLY A 275 23.95 35.73 12.42
CA GLY A 275 23.19 34.49 12.25
C GLY A 275 23.12 33.56 13.49
N THR A 276 22.07 33.62 14.35
CA THR A 276 20.86 32.74 14.21
C THR A 276 19.96 32.35 15.43
N ASP A 277 20.16 32.65 16.74
CA ASP A 277 19.24 32.50 17.98
C ASP A 277 17.83 31.75 17.96
N TYR A 278 17.29 31.24 19.08
CA TYR A 278 16.11 30.35 19.42
C TYR A 278 14.65 30.70 18.91
N ALA A 279 13.62 29.76 18.91
CA ALA A 279 12.34 30.16 19.58
C ALA A 279 10.92 29.47 19.77
N THR A 280 10.01 30.11 20.62
CA THR A 280 8.62 29.72 21.08
C THR A 280 7.50 30.85 21.35
N LEU A 281 6.21 30.80 20.84
CA LEU A 281 5.01 31.75 20.88
C LEU A 281 3.50 31.12 20.92
N ARG A 282 2.34 31.80 21.13
CA ARG A 282 0.92 31.23 21.08
C ARG A 282 -0.24 32.18 20.94
N TYR A 283 -1.32 31.80 20.22
CA TYR A 283 -2.79 31.99 20.45
C TYR A 283 -3.59 30.60 20.44
N ASP A 284 -4.85 30.47 20.87
CA ASP A 284 -5.69 29.23 21.14
C ASP A 284 -6.45 28.55 19.92
N LEU A 285 -7.66 27.97 20.05
CA LEU A 285 -8.54 27.43 18.98
C LEU A 285 -9.70 28.38 18.55
N ASN A 286 -10.20 29.36 19.34
CA ASN A 286 -11.53 30.00 19.06
C ASN A 286 -11.69 31.55 18.99
N THR A 287 -10.69 32.35 19.32
CA THR A 287 -10.76 33.81 19.57
C THR A 287 -9.61 34.70 19.11
N GLY A 288 -8.46 34.16 18.73
CA GLY A 288 -7.32 34.85 18.12
C GLY A 288 -6.09 35.19 18.97
N GLU A 289 -5.97 34.86 20.26
CA GLU A 289 -5.74 35.72 21.44
C GLU A 289 -4.55 35.49 22.46
N LEU A 290 -4.59 36.16 23.66
CA LEU A 290 -3.45 36.72 24.46
C LEU A 290 -3.07 36.19 25.89
N SER A 291 -1.78 36.38 26.28
CA SER A 291 -1.19 36.37 27.67
C SER A 291 0.22 37.01 27.91
N TRP A 292 1.37 36.31 27.73
CA TRP A 292 2.58 36.52 28.61
C TRP A 292 4.01 36.48 28.00
N ALA A 293 5.07 36.06 28.74
CA ALA A 293 6.51 36.26 28.39
C ALA A 293 7.58 35.35 29.13
N VAL A 294 8.46 34.55 28.43
CA VAL A 294 9.63 33.74 28.97
C VAL A 294 10.95 33.38 28.08
N TYR A 295 11.94 34.30 27.87
CA TYR A 295 13.28 34.30 27.12
C TYR A 295 14.43 33.45 27.74
N TYR A 296 15.63 33.36 27.11
CA TYR A 296 16.81 32.61 27.63
C TYR A 296 18.25 33.04 27.15
N ASP A 297 18.70 32.54 25.98
CA ASP A 297 20.01 32.49 25.26
C ASP A 297 21.41 32.36 25.97
N GLY A 298 22.48 32.04 25.22
CA GLY A 298 23.86 31.70 25.62
C GLY A 298 24.72 30.96 24.54
N PRO A 299 26.00 30.61 24.81
CA PRO A 299 27.00 30.40 23.75
C PRO A 299 27.33 28.96 23.30
N ALA A 300 27.17 28.70 22.00
CA ALA A 300 28.11 27.95 21.13
C ALA A 300 28.30 28.82 19.86
N LYS A 301 27.17 29.11 19.16
CA LYS A 301 26.81 30.48 18.69
C LYS A 301 27.02 30.81 17.19
N GLY A 302 26.22 30.29 16.27
CA GLY A 302 26.35 30.55 14.82
C GLY A 302 25.31 29.80 13.97
N ASN A 303 25.50 29.70 12.65
CA ASN A 303 24.46 29.71 11.59
C ASN A 303 23.91 28.37 11.02
N ASP A 304 22.65 28.36 10.50
CA ASP A 304 21.63 27.40 10.99
C ASP A 304 20.43 27.02 10.06
N GLN A 305 19.67 25.93 10.40
CA GLN A 305 18.20 25.70 10.23
C GLN A 305 17.54 24.75 11.28
N ALA A 306 16.24 24.89 11.60
CA ALA A 306 15.44 24.15 12.62
C ALA A 306 14.37 23.14 12.18
N ILE A 307 14.42 21.98 12.84
CA ILE A 307 13.88 20.66 12.48
C ILE A 307 12.50 20.20 13.01
N ALA A 308 11.37 20.81 12.66
CA ALA A 308 10.03 20.17 12.77
C ALA A 308 9.23 20.27 14.10
N ILE A 309 7.96 19.78 14.21
CA ILE A 309 6.95 19.85 15.35
C ILE A 309 5.76 18.71 15.35
N ALA A 310 5.15 18.03 16.41
CA ALA A 310 4.03 16.95 16.45
C ALA A 310 3.62 16.13 17.76
N LEU A 311 2.43 15.45 17.82
CA LEU A 311 1.54 15.06 18.98
C LEU A 311 1.77 13.84 19.98
N ASP A 312 0.87 12.82 20.13
CA ASP A 312 0.60 11.70 21.13
C ASP A 312 -0.89 11.37 21.68
N LYS A 313 -1.30 11.24 23.00
CA LYS A 313 -2.75 11.19 23.48
C LYS A 313 -3.28 11.96 24.77
N ALA A 314 -2.61 13.00 25.28
CA ALA A 314 -2.91 13.82 26.49
C ALA A 314 -1.97 15.06 26.75
N GLY A 315 -1.08 15.43 25.81
CA GLY A 315 0.00 16.42 25.94
C GLY A 315 1.36 16.14 25.24
N GLY A 316 1.53 16.58 24.00
CA GLY A 316 2.29 15.86 22.95
C GLY A 316 3.80 15.98 22.98
N VAL A 317 4.31 16.41 21.84
CA VAL A 317 5.35 17.40 21.76
C VAL A 317 6.76 16.98 22.08
N TYR A 318 7.70 17.66 21.44
CA TYR A 318 9.09 17.33 21.33
C TYR A 318 9.88 18.62 21.10
N ILE A 319 11.19 18.47 20.97
CA ILE A 319 12.23 19.25 20.26
C ILE A 319 12.46 18.66 18.84
N THR A 320 13.15 19.20 17.84
CA THR A 320 13.38 18.64 16.46
C THR A 320 14.19 19.75 15.80
N GLY A 321 15.39 19.38 15.37
CA GLY A 321 16.55 20.04 14.85
C GLY A 321 17.66 18.99 14.87
N THR A 322 18.94 19.25 14.63
CA THR A 322 19.64 20.52 14.45
C THR A 322 19.73 21.39 15.75
N SER A 323 20.86 22.10 15.98
CA SER A 323 21.37 22.85 17.18
C SER A 323 22.78 22.58 17.74
N GLY A 324 23.79 22.54 16.87
CA GLY A 324 24.83 23.57 16.77
C GLY A 324 26.36 23.38 17.05
N ASN A 325 27.23 23.41 15.99
CA ASN A 325 28.64 23.00 15.56
C ASN A 325 30.11 23.65 15.58
N SER A 326 30.40 24.92 15.24
CA SER A 326 31.61 25.71 15.71
C SER A 326 31.54 27.13 15.11
N ASN A 327 31.81 28.22 15.85
CA ASN A 327 31.30 29.59 15.54
C ASN A 327 31.92 30.31 14.30
N SER A 328 31.81 29.64 13.16
CA SER A 328 32.39 29.88 11.85
C SER A 328 31.54 29.16 10.81
N TYR A 329 30.97 29.91 9.86
CA TYR A 329 30.11 29.48 8.74
C TYR A 329 30.42 28.12 8.08
N ASP A 330 31.72 27.79 7.93
CA ASP A 330 32.22 26.55 7.31
C ASP A 330 32.16 25.29 8.22
N ALA A 331 31.77 25.40 9.50
CA ALA A 331 31.83 24.30 10.47
C ALA A 331 30.80 23.17 10.28
N GLY A 332 30.78 22.19 11.19
CA GLY A 332 29.60 21.34 11.50
C GLY A 332 28.42 22.09 12.14
N GLN A 333 27.20 21.53 12.44
CA GLN A 333 26.11 22.21 13.25
C GLN A 333 24.99 21.49 14.24
N ASP A 334 25.25 20.69 15.32
CA ASP A 334 24.47 19.78 16.35
C ASP A 334 22.91 19.57 16.61
N LEU A 335 22.39 18.94 17.71
CA LEU A 335 21.10 18.14 17.83
C LEU A 335 19.86 18.92 18.45
N THR A 336 18.55 18.76 17.99
CA THR A 336 17.05 18.61 18.56
C THR A 336 16.13 17.33 19.29
N THR A 337 16.34 16.08 20.02
CA THR A 337 16.25 15.29 21.50
C THR A 337 16.18 15.69 23.20
N ILE A 338 15.71 16.65 24.17
CA ILE A 338 14.90 17.98 24.51
C ILE A 338 13.34 18.06 24.72
N ARG A 339 12.79 18.15 25.94
CA ARG A 339 11.36 18.44 26.25
C ARG A 339 10.98 19.96 26.22
N TYR A 340 9.77 20.42 25.81
CA TYR A 340 9.14 21.68 26.31
C TYR A 340 7.94 21.32 27.27
N ASP A 341 6.82 22.05 27.35
CA ASP A 341 5.46 21.56 27.77
C ASP A 341 4.42 22.37 26.98
N ALA A 342 3.75 21.89 25.93
CA ALA A 342 2.96 22.79 25.11
C ALA A 342 1.75 23.40 25.84
N ALA A 343 1.58 23.17 27.17
CA ALA A 343 0.86 23.86 28.29
C ALA A 343 1.56 24.98 29.14
N SER A 344 2.88 25.33 29.13
CA SER A 344 3.39 26.51 29.96
C SER A 344 4.66 27.44 29.67
N GLY A 345 5.53 27.27 28.67
CA GLY A 345 6.57 28.21 28.12
C GLY A 345 8.12 27.93 28.06
N LYS A 346 8.75 27.38 29.12
CA LYS A 346 10.24 27.37 29.44
C LYS A 346 11.07 26.09 29.12
N GLU A 347 12.42 26.11 29.19
CA GLU A 347 13.37 25.00 28.86
C GLU A 347 14.25 24.43 30.06
N LYS A 348 15.47 23.83 29.87
CA LYS A 348 16.65 23.54 30.76
C LYS A 348 18.08 23.37 30.10
N TRP A 349 18.48 22.21 29.48
CA TRP A 349 19.95 21.82 29.41
C TRP A 349 20.54 20.75 28.39
N VAL A 350 20.03 20.56 27.16
CA VAL A 350 20.79 20.20 25.89
C VAL A 350 22.01 19.18 25.75
N GLN A 351 22.09 18.26 24.72
CA GLN A 351 23.25 17.37 24.30
C GLN A 351 23.01 16.41 23.04
N ARG A 352 24.01 16.04 22.16
CA ARG A 352 23.84 15.91 20.66
C ARG A 352 24.67 14.84 19.74
N TYR A 353 24.23 14.34 18.52
CA TYR A 353 24.77 13.16 17.66
C TYR A 353 25.86 13.60 16.70
N GLY A 354 26.20 12.79 15.69
CA GLY A 354 26.98 13.15 14.50
C GLY A 354 28.35 13.72 14.76
N GLY A 355 29.19 13.71 13.72
CA GLY A 355 30.63 13.55 13.87
C GLY A 355 31.43 14.51 14.77
N SER A 356 32.74 14.51 14.50
CA SER A 356 33.69 15.49 15.02
C SER A 356 33.32 16.93 14.63
N GLU A 357 34.11 17.91 15.08
CA GLU A 357 33.76 19.34 14.93
C GLU A 357 33.58 19.75 13.46
N ASP A 358 34.37 19.14 12.58
CA ASP A 358 34.26 19.20 11.13
C ASP A 358 33.34 18.09 10.62
N ALA A 359 32.08 18.10 11.05
CA ALA A 359 31.06 17.17 10.59
C ALA A 359 29.65 17.73 10.73
N ARG A 360 28.74 17.30 9.87
CA ARG A 360 27.32 17.67 9.97
C ARG A 360 26.28 16.52 9.94
N SER A 361 26.16 15.59 10.89
CA SER A 361 25.05 14.59 10.80
C SER A 361 23.72 15.26 11.25
N GLN A 362 22.49 14.78 11.12
CA GLN A 362 21.29 15.64 11.38
C GLN A 362 20.02 14.82 11.53
N GLY A 363 18.91 15.52 11.82
CA GLY A 363 17.52 15.12 11.88
C GLY A 363 16.63 16.33 11.69
N ILE A 364 15.52 16.09 11.01
CA ILE A 364 15.43 16.79 9.75
C ILE A 364 13.99 17.18 9.37
N ALA A 365 12.99 16.46 9.89
CA ALA A 365 11.69 16.33 9.22
C ALA A 365 10.69 15.39 9.95
N ILE A 366 10.27 15.66 11.19
CA ILE A 366 9.93 14.60 12.17
C ILE A 366 8.43 14.01 12.22
N ALA A 367 7.69 13.95 13.36
CA ALA A 367 6.21 13.76 13.67
C ALA A 367 5.59 12.42 14.19
N ALA A 368 4.80 12.56 15.29
CA ALA A 368 4.43 11.69 16.48
C ALA A 368 3.39 10.53 16.34
N ASP A 369 2.55 10.19 17.35
CA ASP A 369 1.57 9.06 17.30
C ASP A 369 0.58 8.85 18.49
N GLU A 370 -0.63 8.28 18.29
CA GLU A 370 -1.65 8.06 19.33
C GLU A 370 -1.22 7.30 20.61
N ALA A 371 -0.30 6.31 20.59
CA ALA A 371 0.06 5.58 21.82
C ALA A 371 1.43 5.98 22.40
N GLY A 372 2.01 7.06 21.88
CA GLY A 372 3.28 7.65 22.25
C GLY A 372 4.51 6.86 21.83
N ALA A 373 5.11 7.19 20.68
CA ALA A 373 6.56 7.14 20.54
C ALA A 373 7.16 8.25 19.67
N VAL A 374 8.49 8.16 19.56
CA VAL A 374 9.40 9.30 19.42
C VAL A 374 10.58 8.95 18.49
N PHE A 375 10.34 8.49 17.26
CA PHE A 375 11.35 7.98 16.34
C PHE A 375 12.16 9.05 15.55
N VAL A 376 13.50 8.91 15.51
CA VAL A 376 14.40 10.02 15.15
C VAL A 376 15.41 9.58 14.06
N THR A 377 15.73 10.40 13.06
CA THR A 377 16.38 9.97 11.79
C THR A 377 17.08 11.16 11.10
N GLY A 378 17.51 11.10 9.83
CA GLY A 378 18.14 12.24 9.14
C GLY A 378 19.26 11.85 8.18
N SER A 379 20.51 12.17 8.50
CA SER A 379 21.66 11.85 7.61
C SER A 379 23.02 11.85 8.34
N ASN A 380 24.09 11.30 7.73
CA ASN A 380 25.42 11.17 8.34
C ASN A 380 26.52 10.82 7.30
N GLU A 381 27.43 11.76 6.90
CA GLU A 381 28.41 11.70 5.76
C GLU A 381 28.12 10.56 4.82
N GLY A 382 27.48 10.78 3.68
CA GLY A 382 27.41 9.63 2.79
C GLY A 382 26.70 8.42 3.44
N GLU A 383 25.78 8.54 4.42
CA GLU A 383 25.43 7.38 5.29
C GLU A 383 24.23 7.41 6.23
N SER A 384 24.00 6.21 6.83
CA SER A 384 22.86 5.82 7.63
C SER A 384 23.06 5.62 9.13
N VAL A 385 21.95 5.38 9.82
CA VAL A 385 21.87 4.96 11.21
C VAL A 385 20.59 4.16 11.42
N THR A 386 20.49 3.52 12.59
CA THR A 386 19.84 2.23 12.91
C THR A 386 19.78 2.14 14.43
N ILE A 387 18.99 2.95 15.15
CA ILE A 387 19.04 3.06 16.62
C ILE A 387 17.68 2.62 17.19
N ARG A 388 17.47 2.74 18.50
CA ARG A 388 16.19 3.23 19.03
C ARG A 388 16.32 4.05 20.33
N TYR A 389 15.41 4.99 20.62
CA TYR A 389 15.15 5.67 21.90
C TYR A 389 14.02 4.93 22.66
N GLU A 390 13.41 5.64 23.61
CA GLU A 390 12.29 5.26 24.46
C GLU A 390 11.37 6.53 24.71
N ALA A 391 10.49 6.63 25.74
CA ALA A 391 9.50 7.74 25.91
C ALA A 391 9.91 8.90 26.82
N SER A 392 9.26 10.06 26.67
CA SER A 392 9.13 11.18 27.65
C SER A 392 10.35 11.80 28.35
N THR A 393 11.56 11.22 28.23
CA THR A 393 12.75 11.67 29.01
C THR A 393 14.11 11.85 28.28
N GLY A 394 14.56 10.97 27.37
CA GLY A 394 15.66 11.25 26.39
C GLY A 394 17.02 10.48 26.41
N ASN A 395 17.31 9.43 27.23
CA ASN A 395 18.69 8.94 27.62
C ASN A 395 19.57 8.05 26.63
N LYS A 396 20.60 7.23 27.03
CA LYS A 396 21.52 6.45 26.11
C LYS A 396 22.24 5.17 26.66
N ILE A 397 22.40 4.15 25.78
CA ILE A 397 23.38 3.03 25.78
C ILE A 397 24.37 2.79 24.54
N TRP A 398 24.00 2.33 23.31
CA TRP A 398 24.88 1.46 22.42
C TRP A 398 25.44 1.95 21.01
N GLU A 399 25.70 1.02 20.04
CA GLU A 399 26.64 1.02 18.86
C GLU A 399 26.35 -0.10 17.76
N GLN A 400 26.76 0.07 16.47
CA GLN A 400 26.90 -0.91 15.31
C GLN A 400 27.35 -0.19 13.97
N ARG A 401 27.79 -0.82 12.83
CA ARG A 401 28.31 -0.15 11.56
C ARG A 401 28.19 -0.88 10.20
N TYR A 402 27.92 -0.13 9.10
CA TYR A 402 28.14 -0.47 7.64
C TYR A 402 28.21 0.82 6.71
N LYS A 403 27.52 0.95 5.53
CA LYS A 403 27.55 2.07 4.51
C LYS A 403 26.20 2.41 3.78
N SER A 404 25.67 3.67 3.72
CA SER A 404 25.33 4.66 2.60
C SER A 404 24.02 4.85 1.68
N ALA A 405 22.95 5.72 1.84
CA ALA A 405 22.03 6.13 0.66
C ALA A 405 20.94 7.34 0.64
N THR A 406 21.04 8.70 0.40
CA THR A 406 20.21 9.91 0.96
C THR A 406 18.67 10.19 0.84
N ALA A 407 18.14 11.00 1.78
CA ALA A 407 16.72 11.25 2.05
C ALA A 407 16.36 12.68 2.57
N THR A 408 15.13 13.08 3.04
CA THR A 408 14.92 14.35 3.87
C THR A 408 13.67 14.64 4.80
N ALA A 409 12.98 13.69 5.47
CA ALA A 409 11.51 13.52 5.32
C ALA A 409 10.59 12.98 6.53
N LEU A 410 9.21 12.84 6.41
CA LEU A 410 8.00 12.60 7.34
C LEU A 410 6.49 12.43 6.78
N ALA A 411 5.47 11.76 7.45
CA ALA A 411 3.95 11.62 7.22
C ALA A 411 3.21 10.20 7.07
N PHE A 412 1.83 9.93 7.09
CA PHE A 412 1.28 8.60 7.70
C PHE A 412 -0.15 7.80 7.78
N ASP A 413 -0.21 6.43 8.00
CA ASP A 413 -1.38 5.41 8.05
C ASP A 413 -1.62 4.42 9.26
N GLU A 414 -2.93 4.11 9.52
CA GLU A 414 -3.69 3.37 10.58
C GLU A 414 -3.14 2.14 11.35
N ALA A 415 -2.06 1.47 10.90
CA ALA A 415 -1.47 0.36 11.68
C ALA A 415 0.06 0.42 11.87
N ASN A 416 0.61 1.63 11.67
CA ASN A 416 1.64 2.19 12.53
C ASN A 416 3.05 1.62 12.32
N GLY A 417 3.88 2.26 11.49
CA GLY A 417 5.19 1.84 10.97
C GLY A 417 5.72 2.75 9.88
N LEU A 418 6.94 3.31 10.11
CA LEU A 418 7.57 4.46 9.39
C LEU A 418 7.68 4.28 7.90
N TYR A 419 8.08 5.24 7.09
CA TYR A 419 8.45 4.99 5.71
C TYR A 419 9.69 5.80 5.31
N VAL A 420 10.73 5.15 4.75
CA VAL A 420 12.21 5.38 4.56
C VAL A 420 12.77 5.40 3.13
N THR A 421 13.55 6.38 2.71
CA THR A 421 14.20 6.45 1.41
C THR A 421 15.69 6.52 1.44
N GLY A 422 16.29 6.29 0.28
CA GLY A 422 17.17 7.32 -0.25
C GLY A 422 18.18 6.87 -1.29
N THR A 423 19.07 7.78 -1.63
CA THR A 423 19.86 7.77 -2.84
C THR A 423 20.74 6.59 -3.09
N ASN A 424 20.82 6.17 -4.35
CA ASN A 424 21.67 5.08 -4.71
C ASN A 424 22.46 5.24 -6.00
N THR A 425 23.78 5.10 -5.89
CA THR A 425 24.69 6.11 -6.46
C THR A 425 26.16 5.64 -6.43
N ASP A 426 27.04 6.09 -7.34
CA ASP A 426 28.53 6.02 -7.29
C ASP A 426 29.22 7.26 -7.95
N VAL A 427 29.34 7.36 -9.29
CA VAL A 427 29.78 8.60 -10.02
C VAL A 427 28.83 9.23 -11.11
N ALA A 428 27.91 8.51 -11.78
CA ALA A 428 26.84 9.03 -12.71
C ALA A 428 25.78 8.02 -13.29
N ASN A 429 24.68 7.56 -12.66
CA ASN A 429 23.48 6.73 -13.07
C ASN A 429 22.55 6.71 -11.81
N SER A 430 21.67 5.73 -11.57
CA SER A 430 21.47 5.17 -10.22
C SER A 430 20.19 4.39 -9.94
N ASP A 431 19.60 4.56 -8.73
CA ASP A 431 19.07 3.38 -8.06
C ASP A 431 18.24 3.50 -6.75
N ILE A 432 18.09 2.31 -6.11
CA ILE A 432 16.93 1.78 -5.40
C ILE A 432 17.07 1.38 -3.89
N VAL A 433 18.16 1.68 -3.22
CA VAL A 433 18.57 0.96 -1.98
C VAL A 433 17.99 1.46 -0.63
N THR A 434 17.95 0.56 0.37
CA THR A 434 17.48 0.61 1.80
C THR A 434 15.93 0.37 2.03
N ILE A 435 15.23 0.68 3.18
CA ILE A 435 14.26 -0.24 3.90
C ILE A 435 13.17 0.39 4.98
N ARG A 436 11.91 0.04 5.62
CA ARG A 436 10.72 -0.96 6.14
C ARG A 436 10.17 -1.23 7.65
N TYR A 437 9.58 -0.50 8.61
CA TYR A 437 9.07 -1.10 9.90
C TYR A 437 8.01 -0.41 10.84
N VAL A 438 6.98 -1.21 11.21
CA VAL A 438 5.99 -1.07 12.32
C VAL A 438 6.56 -0.46 13.62
N ALA A 439 5.72 0.34 14.29
CA ALA A 439 5.87 1.04 15.55
C ALA A 439 6.21 0.20 16.81
N ALA A 440 6.42 -1.13 16.76
CA ALA A 440 6.85 -1.87 17.97
C ALA A 440 8.33 -2.28 18.04
N THR A 441 9.05 -2.58 16.93
CA THR A 441 10.38 -3.27 17.04
C THR A 441 11.55 -2.88 16.13
N GLY A 442 11.41 -2.86 14.80
CA GLY A 442 12.49 -2.39 13.89
C GLY A 442 13.31 -3.41 13.05
N VAL A 443 12.71 -4.33 12.26
CA VAL A 443 13.40 -5.35 11.38
C VAL A 443 13.23 -5.12 9.82
N GLN A 444 13.71 -6.00 8.88
CA GLN A 444 13.80 -5.85 7.37
C GLN A 444 12.97 -6.79 6.42
N SER A 445 12.73 -6.35 5.15
CA SER A 445 12.12 -6.93 3.91
C SER A 445 12.94 -6.48 2.66
N TRP A 446 12.62 -5.39 1.94
CA TRP A 446 12.96 -5.06 0.52
C TRP A 446 13.87 -3.83 0.18
N VAL A 447 14.85 -3.96 -0.77
CA VAL A 447 15.84 -3.03 -1.42
C VAL A 447 15.75 -3.04 -3.01
N SER A 448 16.65 -3.65 -3.88
CA SER A 448 16.86 -3.33 -5.38
C SER A 448 17.12 -4.43 -6.51
N ARG A 449 16.40 -4.34 -7.68
CA ARG A 449 16.24 -4.95 -9.09
C ARG A 449 14.75 -5.28 -9.74
N TYR A 450 13.76 -4.65 -10.56
CA TYR A 450 13.25 -3.40 -11.44
C TYR A 450 13.08 -1.75 -11.09
N ASP A 451 13.89 -0.57 -11.08
CA ASP A 451 15.23 0.07 -11.66
C ASP A 451 14.96 1.19 -12.65
N GLY A 452 15.45 1.21 -13.92
CA GLY A 452 16.38 0.38 -14.74
C GLY A 452 16.05 0.10 -16.25
N THR A 453 15.72 1.09 -17.10
CA THR A 453 15.70 1.02 -18.60
C THR A 453 16.06 2.33 -19.37
N GLY A 454 16.32 3.46 -18.69
CA GLY A 454 16.89 4.71 -19.17
C GLY A 454 18.40 4.80 -18.92
N HIS A 455 18.71 4.51 -17.66
CA HIS A 455 19.97 4.18 -17.02
C HIS A 455 20.71 5.31 -16.33
N THR A 456 19.98 6.25 -15.71
CA THR A 456 19.85 7.70 -15.93
C THR A 456 20.49 8.79 -15.05
N PHE A 457 19.91 9.99 -15.14
CA PHE A 457 20.12 11.28 -14.51
C PHE A 457 18.97 11.67 -13.57
N ASP A 458 18.18 10.70 -13.07
CA ASP A 458 17.05 10.77 -12.11
C ASP A 458 17.31 11.57 -10.79
N PHE A 459 16.52 11.37 -9.73
CA PHE A 459 16.81 11.55 -8.30
C PHE A 459 15.66 10.84 -7.52
N PRO A 460 15.62 10.81 -6.16
CA PRO A 460 14.52 11.13 -5.18
C PRO A 460 13.98 12.47 -4.59
N VAL A 461 12.85 12.48 -3.80
CA VAL A 461 12.43 13.49 -2.74
C VAL A 461 11.26 13.26 -1.65
N SER A 462 9.90 13.06 -1.84
CA SER A 462 8.88 13.07 -0.69
C SER A 462 7.74 11.95 -0.41
N VAL A 463 6.91 12.03 0.71
CA VAL A 463 5.60 11.32 1.08
C VAL A 463 4.67 11.80 2.27
N ALA A 464 3.32 11.49 2.32
CA ALA A 464 2.31 11.31 3.48
C ALA A 464 1.32 10.05 3.38
N VAL A 465 0.57 9.57 4.43
CA VAL A 465 -0.66 8.64 4.34
C VAL A 465 -1.90 8.97 5.25
N ASP A 466 -2.90 8.05 5.26
CA ASP A 466 -4.11 7.76 6.08
C ASP A 466 -4.39 6.26 6.50
N THR A 467 -4.60 5.22 5.64
CA THR A 467 -5.59 4.13 5.95
C THR A 467 -5.34 2.57 5.99
N GLU A 468 -4.62 1.83 5.12
CA GLU A 468 -4.26 0.40 5.48
C GLU A 468 -3.05 -0.27 4.77
N GLY A 469 -2.16 0.40 4.03
CA GLY A 469 -1.04 -0.33 3.40
C GLY A 469 -0.24 0.22 2.21
N ASN A 470 -0.74 1.15 1.38
CA ASN A 470 -0.63 0.93 -0.10
C ASN A 470 0.71 1.33 -0.72
N THR A 471 1.79 1.24 0.03
CA THR A 471 2.75 2.30 -0.02
C THR A 471 3.83 2.20 -1.07
N TYR A 472 4.31 3.38 -1.49
CA TYR A 472 4.66 3.66 -2.86
C TYR A 472 6.11 4.20 -3.20
N VAL A 473 7.10 4.36 -2.29
CA VAL A 473 8.51 4.85 -2.56
C VAL A 473 8.70 6.43 -2.48
N THR A 474 9.62 7.33 -2.99
CA THR A 474 10.39 7.41 -4.29
C THR A 474 10.81 8.75 -5.08
N GLY A 475 11.32 8.69 -6.37
CA GLY A 475 10.88 9.62 -7.42
C GLY A 475 11.47 9.93 -8.83
N SER A 476 11.80 9.03 -9.77
CA SER A 476 12.15 9.49 -11.14
C SER A 476 12.16 8.44 -12.27
N SER A 477 12.79 8.73 -13.44
CA SER A 477 12.92 7.88 -14.64
C SER A 477 13.48 8.59 -15.89
N SER A 478 14.64 9.20 -15.85
CA SER A 478 15.36 9.49 -17.08
C SER A 478 15.57 8.23 -17.91
N PHE A 479 16.02 8.43 -19.14
CA PHE A 479 15.47 7.85 -20.34
C PHE A 479 16.79 7.59 -21.25
N PRO A 480 17.18 6.62 -22.16
CA PRO A 480 18.59 6.54 -22.72
C PRO A 480 19.03 7.46 -23.91
N GLY A 481 19.83 8.51 -23.66
CA GLY A 481 20.70 9.24 -24.62
C GLY A 481 20.71 10.77 -24.48
N SER A 482 21.80 11.39 -23.99
CA SER A 482 21.74 12.59 -23.11
C SER A 482 21.09 13.81 -23.69
N GLY A 483 19.78 13.79 -23.52
CA GLY A 483 18.85 14.80 -23.90
C GLY A 483 17.91 15.04 -22.74
N PRO A 484 16.96 15.91 -23.00
CA PRO A 484 15.65 16.72 -21.72
C PRO A 484 15.18 15.75 -20.62
N ILE A 485 14.01 15.93 -19.99
CA ILE A 485 13.68 15.30 -18.69
C ILE A 485 12.16 14.72 -18.65
N THR A 486 11.51 13.88 -17.74
CA THR A 486 10.06 13.31 -17.82
C THR A 486 9.01 13.11 -16.64
N ILE A 487 9.32 13.27 -15.35
CA ILE A 487 8.78 12.70 -14.06
C ILE A 487 8.34 11.25 -14.15
N ALA A 488 8.34 10.41 -13.09
CA ALA A 488 8.75 8.96 -13.21
C ALA A 488 8.68 8.11 -11.94
N THR A 489 8.33 6.79 -12.05
CA THR A 489 7.67 5.90 -11.03
C THR A 489 7.70 4.34 -11.24
N VAL A 490 7.03 3.47 -10.46
CA VAL A 490 7.05 1.95 -10.54
C VAL A 490 5.85 1.36 -9.70
N LYS A 491 5.87 0.11 -9.16
CA LYS A 491 5.07 -0.51 -8.04
C LYS A 491 5.49 -1.97 -7.75
N TYR A 492 4.86 -2.69 -6.79
CA TYR A 492 4.70 -4.18 -6.77
C TYR A 492 3.97 -4.85 -5.58
N SER A 493 3.39 -4.18 -4.57
CA SER A 493 2.59 -4.90 -3.54
C SER A 493 3.41 -5.33 -2.33
N PRO A 494 3.53 -6.68 -2.28
CA PRO A 494 4.80 -7.39 -2.15
C PRO A 494 5.12 -8.45 -3.25
N SER A 495 4.45 -8.55 -4.42
CA SER A 495 4.74 -9.59 -5.45
C SER A 495 4.11 -9.43 -6.86
N GLY A 496 4.88 -9.67 -7.94
CA GLY A 496 4.36 -9.89 -9.33
C GLY A 496 5.46 -10.02 -10.42
N GLU A 497 5.08 -10.17 -11.71
CA GLU A 497 5.98 -10.25 -12.89
C GLU A 497 5.29 -9.84 -14.24
N GLN A 498 5.56 -8.67 -14.90
CA GLN A 498 5.25 -8.42 -16.35
C GLN A 498 6.06 -7.28 -17.08
N LEU A 499 5.47 -6.32 -17.83
CA LEU A 499 6.12 -5.30 -18.72
C LEU A 499 5.33 -3.94 -18.91
N TRP A 500 5.91 -2.76 -18.58
CA TRP A 500 5.40 -1.37 -18.85
C TRP A 500 6.58 -0.36 -18.94
N ALA A 501 6.75 0.83 -18.32
CA ALA A 501 6.15 1.63 -17.21
C ALA A 501 5.97 3.15 -17.60
N THR A 502 5.29 4.02 -16.84
CA THR A 502 4.77 5.33 -17.36
C THR A 502 5.73 6.53 -17.51
N ARG A 503 5.41 7.41 -18.49
CA ARG A 503 6.06 8.68 -18.85
C ARG A 503 5.00 9.80 -19.00
N TYR A 504 5.40 11.06 -19.04
CA TYR A 504 4.57 12.20 -19.50
C TYR A 504 5.06 12.72 -20.86
N SER A 505 4.45 13.77 -21.43
CA SER A 505 4.73 14.29 -22.79
C SER A 505 5.35 15.72 -22.93
N GLY A 506 5.48 16.48 -21.84
CA GLY A 506 6.03 17.83 -21.58
C GLY A 506 7.49 18.10 -21.13
N TYR A 507 7.79 19.04 -20.21
CA TYR A 507 9.16 19.57 -19.87
C TYR A 507 9.37 20.23 -18.41
N ALA A 508 9.39 19.41 -17.34
CA ALA A 508 9.11 19.53 -15.87
C ALA A 508 9.85 18.71 -14.68
N SER A 509 10.25 19.26 -13.51
CA SER A 509 11.07 18.69 -12.38
C SER A 509 10.73 18.79 -10.81
N ALA A 510 9.52 18.58 -10.24
CA ALA A 510 9.33 18.10 -8.81
C ALA A 510 9.35 19.07 -7.56
N ARG A 511 8.55 18.92 -6.44
CA ARG A 511 8.89 18.99 -4.94
C ARG A 511 8.23 18.11 -3.78
N ALA A 512 7.23 17.20 -3.96
CA ALA A 512 6.66 16.13 -3.05
C ALA A 512 5.43 15.31 -3.59
N ILE A 513 4.70 14.40 -2.85
CA ILE A 513 3.46 13.58 -3.24
C ILE A 513 2.89 12.61 -2.05
N ALA A 514 1.62 12.11 -1.77
CA ALA A 514 1.03 11.25 -0.61
C ALA A 514 -0.47 10.60 -0.56
N ILE A 515 -0.89 9.86 0.55
CA ILE A 515 -2.21 9.37 1.23
C ILE A 515 -3.56 8.97 0.50
N ASP A 516 -4.34 7.87 0.77
CA ASP A 516 -5.77 7.68 0.30
C ASP A 516 -6.58 6.34 0.55
N ASN A 517 -7.75 6.34 1.22
CA ASN A 517 -8.69 5.19 1.17
C ASN A 517 -9.44 4.98 -0.18
N LYS A 518 -9.45 5.96 -1.10
CA LYS A 518 -9.90 5.77 -2.49
C LYS A 518 -8.92 4.94 -3.34
N GLY A 519 -7.60 4.98 -3.09
CA GLY A 519 -6.44 4.56 -3.91
C GLY A 519 -6.32 5.13 -5.33
N GLY A 520 -5.20 5.72 -5.80
CA GLY A 520 -4.92 6.38 -7.12
C GLY A 520 -3.57 7.11 -7.18
N VAL A 521 -3.34 8.18 -7.98
CA VAL A 521 -2.04 8.94 -7.94
C VAL A 521 -1.89 10.42 -8.51
N TYR A 522 -2.57 11.53 -8.12
CA TYR A 522 -2.41 12.95 -8.63
C TYR A 522 -1.76 13.92 -7.71
N VAL A 523 -0.60 14.65 -7.82
CA VAL A 523 0.69 14.86 -8.61
C VAL A 523 1.17 16.29 -9.22
N THR A 524 1.65 17.34 -8.46
CA THR A 524 2.62 18.53 -8.80
C THR A 524 2.69 19.25 -10.19
N GLY A 525 3.53 20.27 -10.59
CA GLY A 525 4.41 21.36 -10.00
C GLY A 525 5.31 22.09 -11.01
N GLU A 526 6.19 23.06 -10.62
CA GLU A 526 7.07 24.10 -11.34
C GLU A 526 7.22 24.14 -12.92
N SER A 527 7.95 25.02 -13.64
CA SER A 527 8.39 24.65 -15.04
C SER A 527 9.73 25.19 -15.54
N TYR A 528 9.87 25.32 -16.86
CA TYR A 528 10.74 26.22 -17.64
C TYR A 528 10.00 26.56 -18.97
N GLY A 529 10.06 27.74 -19.64
CA GLY A 529 9.18 28.15 -20.80
C GLY A 529 9.76 28.21 -22.25
N ASN A 530 9.14 27.61 -23.30
CA ASN A 530 9.90 27.19 -24.53
C ASN A 530 9.97 28.17 -25.69
N ASP A 531 10.59 29.32 -25.44
CA ASP A 531 10.81 30.23 -26.54
C ASP A 531 11.99 29.76 -27.43
N PRO A 532 11.84 29.60 -28.76
CA PRO A 532 12.98 29.57 -29.70
C PRO A 532 13.91 30.79 -29.60
N SER A 533 13.51 31.88 -28.92
CA SER A 533 14.33 33.04 -28.60
C SER A 533 15.35 32.78 -27.48
N GLY A 534 15.16 31.72 -26.68
CA GLY A 534 16.11 31.26 -25.68
C GLY A 534 15.99 31.92 -24.30
N PHE A 535 14.90 32.65 -24.03
CA PHE A 535 14.46 32.86 -22.65
C PHE A 535 13.49 31.76 -22.28
N ILE A 536 13.82 31.10 -21.17
CA ILE A 536 12.96 30.11 -20.56
C ILE A 536 12.32 30.73 -19.33
N ALA A 537 11.02 31.00 -19.43
CA ALA A 537 10.16 31.32 -18.28
C ALA A 537 10.12 30.11 -17.33
N GLU A 538 9.15 30.04 -16.42
CA GLU A 538 8.59 28.79 -15.90
C GLU A 538 7.03 29.02 -15.97
N ASP A 539 6.14 28.03 -16.02
CA ASP A 539 4.72 28.18 -16.54
C ASP A 539 3.80 26.97 -16.14
N PHE A 540 2.41 26.87 -15.98
CA PHE A 540 1.58 25.90 -15.06
C PHE A 540 0.68 24.59 -15.41
N ILE A 541 0.66 23.37 -14.70
CA ILE A 541 0.12 21.97 -15.03
C ILE A 541 -0.51 20.95 -13.99
N THR A 542 -0.11 20.71 -12.74
CA THR A 542 -0.83 19.82 -11.75
C THR A 542 -1.42 18.37 -12.08
N ILE A 543 -0.82 17.14 -12.10
CA ILE A 543 -1.29 15.81 -12.76
C ILE A 543 -1.73 14.58 -11.90
N ARG A 544 -2.55 13.55 -12.31
CA ARG A 544 -2.65 12.11 -11.77
C ARG A 544 -1.82 11.15 -12.57
N TYR A 545 -1.64 9.91 -12.08
CA TYR A 545 -2.02 8.66 -12.76
C TYR A 545 -2.86 7.72 -11.83
N ASP A 546 -3.57 6.67 -12.27
CA ASP A 546 -4.73 6.05 -11.51
C ASP A 546 -4.58 4.55 -11.10
N ALA A 547 -4.99 4.14 -9.90
CA ALA A 547 -4.24 3.16 -9.07
C ALA A 547 -4.01 1.73 -9.61
N VAL A 548 -4.75 1.24 -10.60
CA VAL A 548 -4.30 0.05 -11.35
C VAL A 548 -3.68 0.48 -12.68
N THR A 549 -4.48 0.69 -13.72
CA THR A 549 -4.02 0.38 -15.09
C THR A 549 -3.30 1.48 -15.89
N GLY A 550 -2.43 2.29 -15.29
CA GLY A 550 -1.45 3.10 -16.06
C GLY A 550 -1.93 4.50 -16.47
N GLN A 551 -1.98 4.69 -17.79
CA GLN A 551 -2.81 5.60 -18.59
C GLN A 551 -2.74 7.10 -18.29
N GLN A 552 -3.52 7.92 -18.99
CA GLN A 552 -3.58 9.36 -18.74
C GLN A 552 -5.01 9.78 -18.53
N THR A 553 -5.35 10.60 -17.50
CA THR A 553 -6.61 11.31 -17.39
C THR A 553 -6.69 12.77 -17.76
N TRP A 554 -5.67 13.62 -17.60
CA TRP A 554 -5.69 14.98 -18.19
C TRP A 554 -4.42 15.80 -17.89
N ALA A 555 -4.25 16.99 -18.53
CA ALA A 555 -3.30 18.05 -18.10
C ALA A 555 -3.43 19.47 -18.76
N ASN A 556 -3.04 20.58 -18.06
CA ASN A 556 -3.57 21.93 -18.41
C ASN A 556 -2.78 23.26 -18.15
N LEU A 557 -2.53 24.04 -19.21
CA LEU A 557 -1.77 25.32 -19.27
C LEU A 557 -2.53 26.46 -20.01
N TYR A 558 -2.22 27.77 -19.91
CA TYR A 558 -2.84 28.86 -20.75
C TYR A 558 -2.02 30.20 -20.81
N ASP A 559 -2.64 31.38 -20.62
CA ASP A 559 -2.06 32.75 -20.66
C ASP A 559 -2.68 33.79 -19.62
N GLY A 560 -2.03 34.13 -18.47
CA GLY A 560 -2.55 34.59 -17.12
C GLY A 560 -3.05 36.05 -16.81
N PRO A 561 -2.34 36.88 -15.98
CA PRO A 561 -2.27 38.40 -15.88
C PRO A 561 -1.30 39.46 -16.67
N ALA A 562 -0.08 39.22 -17.23
CA ALA A 562 0.73 39.91 -18.31
C ALA A 562 1.94 39.17 -19.10
N GLY A 563 2.89 38.36 -18.53
CA GLY A 563 3.72 37.27 -19.14
C GLY A 563 5.19 37.05 -18.61
N ASP A 564 5.48 36.20 -17.60
CA ASP A 564 6.86 35.82 -17.11
C ASP A 564 6.97 34.39 -16.43
N MET A 565 7.63 34.20 -15.26
CA MET A 565 8.11 32.91 -14.67
C MET A 565 7.19 32.18 -13.67
N ASP A 566 7.44 30.86 -13.39
CA ASP A 566 6.55 29.97 -12.58
C ASP A 566 7.01 28.63 -11.86
N GLY A 567 6.76 28.48 -10.54
CA GLY A 567 7.53 27.63 -9.59
C GLY A 567 6.74 26.82 -8.51
N ALA A 568 7.20 25.68 -7.94
CA ALA A 568 6.33 24.90 -7.00
C ALA A 568 6.84 23.63 -6.24
N VAL A 569 6.16 23.12 -5.18
CA VAL A 569 6.82 22.46 -3.99
C VAL A 569 6.26 21.29 -3.07
N ASP A 570 5.01 20.85 -2.68
CA ASP A 570 4.93 19.73 -1.62
C ASP A 570 3.65 18.85 -1.31
N VAL A 571 3.36 18.13 -0.17
CA VAL A 571 2.13 17.23 -0.09
C VAL A 571 1.23 16.82 1.16
N ALA A 572 -0.08 16.45 0.92
CA ALA A 572 -1.09 15.49 1.56
C ALA A 572 -2.60 15.64 0.95
N VAL A 573 -3.91 15.45 1.43
CA VAL A 573 -5.27 16.08 0.94
C VAL A 573 -6.36 16.85 1.75
N ASP A 574 -7.62 16.44 2.08
CA ASP A 574 -8.78 17.19 2.70
C ASP A 574 -9.97 16.26 3.08
N ASP A 575 -10.96 16.78 3.83
CA ASP A 575 -12.34 16.32 4.02
C ASP A 575 -13.35 16.54 2.85
N ALA A 576 -13.64 17.78 2.43
CA ALA A 576 -14.96 18.18 1.91
C ALA A 576 -15.12 19.10 0.64
N ASP A 577 -14.33 19.01 -0.45
CA ASP A 577 -14.81 19.29 -1.85
C ASP A 577 -14.03 18.61 -3.02
N GLY A 578 -13.04 19.20 -3.76
CA GLY A 578 -12.20 18.62 -4.87
C GLY A 578 -10.61 18.67 -5.01
N ILE A 579 -9.76 19.76 -4.82
CA ILE A 579 -8.22 19.83 -4.60
C ILE A 579 -7.52 21.12 -4.07
N TYR A 580 -6.61 21.21 -3.06
CA TYR A 580 -5.68 22.32 -2.57
C TYR A 580 -4.48 22.72 -3.58
N VAL A 581 -3.80 23.92 -3.73
CA VAL A 581 -2.63 24.26 -4.70
C VAL A 581 -1.56 25.42 -4.27
N THR A 582 -0.33 25.80 -4.76
CA THR A 582 0.56 26.99 -4.25
C THR A 582 1.88 27.54 -5.01
N GLY A 583 2.37 28.83 -5.00
CA GLY A 583 3.84 29.24 -5.24
C GLY A 583 4.35 30.76 -5.18
N TYR A 584 5.32 31.28 -5.98
CA TYR A 584 6.12 32.57 -5.97
C TYR A 584 6.32 33.43 -7.29
N SER A 585 5.39 34.29 -7.68
CA SER A 585 5.03 34.72 -9.05
C SER A 585 5.31 36.11 -9.61
N TYR A 586 5.67 36.20 -10.90
CA TYR A 586 6.26 37.42 -11.46
C TYR A 586 5.24 38.46 -11.94
N SER A 587 5.19 39.57 -11.20
CA SER A 587 4.04 40.49 -11.22
C SER A 587 4.09 41.65 -12.21
N GLY A 588 5.27 42.07 -12.67
CA GLY A 588 5.43 42.57 -14.05
C GLY A 588 5.50 44.09 -14.40
N GLU A 589 5.88 45.05 -13.53
CA GLU A 589 6.26 46.42 -14.02
C GLU A 589 7.30 47.15 -13.19
N LEU A 590 7.09 47.33 -11.88
CA LEU A 590 8.06 48.05 -11.03
C LEU A 590 9.45 47.41 -11.13
N SER A 591 9.48 46.08 -11.22
CA SER A 591 10.45 45.41 -12.08
C SER A 591 9.96 44.06 -12.57
N GLN A 592 10.60 43.59 -13.64
CA GLN A 592 10.67 42.21 -14.14
C GLN A 592 11.33 41.21 -13.13
N TYR A 593 11.19 41.45 -11.82
CA TYR A 593 11.95 40.84 -10.73
C TYR A 593 11.23 40.90 -9.36
N SER A 594 9.90 40.83 -9.31
CA SER A 594 9.13 40.79 -8.05
C SER A 594 8.19 39.58 -8.11
N ALA A 595 8.19 38.72 -7.09
CA ALA A 595 7.76 37.31 -7.19
C ALA A 595 6.81 36.89 -6.05
N ASP A 596 5.50 36.73 -6.26
CA ASP A 596 4.47 36.65 -5.20
C ASP A 596 3.20 35.71 -5.40
N TYR A 597 1.99 35.82 -4.79
CA TYR A 597 1.05 34.64 -4.58
C TYR A 597 -0.20 34.38 -5.45
N ALA A 598 -1.10 33.39 -5.10
CA ALA A 598 -2.55 33.17 -5.47
C ALA A 598 -3.22 31.78 -5.46
N THR A 599 -4.46 31.66 -5.00
CA THR A 599 -4.99 30.52 -4.27
C THR A 599 -6.32 29.82 -4.76
N ILE A 600 -6.71 29.78 -6.06
CA ILE A 600 -7.92 29.29 -6.81
C ILE A 600 -8.98 28.33 -6.10
N LYS A 601 -10.23 28.15 -6.57
CA LYS A 601 -11.05 26.91 -6.28
C LYS A 601 -11.31 26.17 -7.57
N TYR A 602 -11.41 24.80 -7.52
CA TYR A 602 -10.54 22.45 -8.98
C TYR A 602 -11.02 20.94 -8.72
N HIS A 603 -12.01 20.49 -9.49
CA HIS A 603 -13.06 19.60 -8.98
C HIS A 603 -13.11 18.13 -9.48
N ALA A 604 -12.91 17.24 -8.49
CA ALA A 604 -12.77 15.78 -8.38
C ALA A 604 -13.75 14.81 -9.09
N THR A 605 -14.41 15.18 -10.20
CA THR A 605 -14.74 14.17 -11.25
C THR A 605 -14.71 14.63 -12.73
N THR A 606 -14.72 15.93 -13.08
CA THR A 606 -14.72 16.31 -14.53
C THR A 606 -13.87 17.49 -14.94
N GLY A 607 -13.45 18.33 -14.01
CA GLY A 607 -12.80 19.57 -14.40
C GLY A 607 -13.70 20.61 -14.95
N GLU A 608 -14.16 21.39 -14.01
CA GLU A 608 -14.35 22.81 -14.22
C GLU A 608 -13.57 23.53 -13.12
N LEU A 609 -12.99 24.67 -13.50
CA LEU A 609 -12.36 25.71 -12.70
C LEU A 609 -13.33 26.31 -11.68
N ILE A 610 -12.89 26.97 -10.60
CA ILE A 610 -13.74 27.80 -9.75
C ILE A 610 -13.05 29.10 -9.12
N TRP A 611 -13.04 30.29 -9.77
CA TRP A 611 -13.25 31.67 -9.15
C TRP A 611 -12.76 33.03 -9.76
N SER A 612 -11.60 33.72 -9.67
CA SER A 612 -10.14 33.46 -9.58
C SER A 612 -9.39 34.84 -9.33
N GLN A 613 -8.38 35.01 -8.46
CA GLN A 613 -8.21 36.28 -7.66
C GLN A 613 -6.81 36.47 -6.92
N HIS A 614 -6.49 37.41 -5.95
CA HIS A 614 -5.10 37.65 -5.32
C HIS A 614 -4.76 38.58 -3.95
N PHE A 615 -3.78 38.31 -2.97
CA PHE A 615 -2.95 39.13 -1.88
C PHE A 615 -1.50 39.76 -2.03
N SER A 616 -1.21 41.10 -1.91
CA SER A 616 0.12 41.78 -2.09
C SER A 616 0.65 42.79 -0.98
N GLY A 617 1.98 42.92 -0.71
CA GLY A 617 2.61 43.83 0.31
C GLY A 617 4.16 44.03 0.54
N PRO A 618 4.50 44.87 1.54
CA PRO A 618 4.44 46.32 1.36
C PRO A 618 5.56 46.96 0.49
N ASP A 619 6.53 46.19 -0.07
CA ASP A 619 7.71 46.68 -0.81
C ASP A 619 7.64 46.47 -2.33
N PHE A 620 6.73 45.61 -2.81
CA PHE A 620 6.66 45.21 -4.23
C PHE A 620 7.95 44.44 -4.70
N ASN A 621 8.52 43.54 -3.87
CA ASN A 621 9.87 42.95 -4.10
C ASN A 621 10.16 41.58 -3.42
N TYR A 622 10.73 40.64 -4.19
CA TYR A 622 11.13 39.24 -3.93
C TYR A 622 10.78 38.47 -2.65
N ASP A 623 10.08 37.37 -2.89
CA ASP A 623 9.25 36.76 -1.88
C ASP A 623 8.99 35.25 -2.27
N PHE A 624 8.98 34.25 -1.35
CA PHE A 624 9.15 32.81 -1.72
C PHE A 624 8.64 31.70 -0.74
N PRO A 625 8.04 30.59 -1.24
CA PRO A 625 7.43 29.52 -0.44
C PRO A 625 7.83 28.07 -0.75
N ARG A 626 7.42 27.16 0.15
CA ARG A 626 7.50 25.69 0.05
C ARG A 626 6.44 25.04 1.01
N ALA A 627 5.30 24.41 0.54
CA ALA A 627 4.53 23.22 1.10
C ALA A 627 3.17 23.23 2.03
N ILE A 628 2.15 22.26 2.07
CA ILE A 628 0.65 22.19 2.56
C ILE A 628 0.19 20.88 3.44
N ALA A 629 -1.07 20.82 4.04
CA ALA A 629 -2.11 19.85 4.64
C ALA A 629 -3.63 20.13 4.23
N ILE A 630 -4.78 19.83 4.94
CA ILE A 630 -6.19 20.44 4.87
C ILE A 630 -7.29 19.91 5.89
N ASP A 631 -7.90 20.75 6.75
CA ASP A 631 -8.84 20.48 7.89
C ASP A 631 -10.30 20.11 7.62
N LYS A 632 -10.91 19.60 8.69
CA LYS A 632 -12.17 18.93 8.67
C LYS A 632 -13.38 19.73 9.20
N SER A 633 -13.44 21.03 9.73
CA SER A 633 -14.54 22.18 9.96
C SER A 633 -15.06 23.59 9.16
N GLY A 634 -14.98 24.31 7.94
CA GLY A 634 -14.29 24.56 6.53
C GLY A 634 -13.23 25.74 6.29
N GLY A 635 -12.52 25.92 5.14
CA GLY A 635 -11.79 27.13 4.52
C GLY A 635 -10.23 27.51 4.47
N VAL A 636 -9.37 26.87 3.63
CA VAL A 636 -7.94 27.08 3.10
C VAL A 636 -6.71 27.81 3.80
N PHE A 637 -5.35 27.32 3.81
CA PHE A 637 -3.93 27.65 4.49
C PHE A 637 -2.50 27.79 3.80
N ILE A 638 -2.09 28.74 2.89
CA ILE A 638 -0.71 28.97 2.24
C ILE A 638 0.62 29.22 3.09
N THR A 639 1.89 29.62 2.75
CA THR A 639 3.14 30.05 3.63
C THR A 639 4.35 30.62 2.80
N GLY A 640 5.36 31.35 3.33
CA GLY A 640 6.72 31.60 2.71
C GLY A 640 7.35 32.99 3.05
N VAL A 641 8.29 33.60 2.29
CA VAL A 641 8.93 34.96 2.54
C VAL A 641 8.33 36.15 1.77
N THR A 642 8.60 37.43 2.18
CA THR A 642 8.27 38.76 1.54
C THR A 642 9.24 39.89 1.92
N SER A 643 9.52 40.86 1.05
CA SER A 643 10.18 42.12 1.48
C SER A 643 9.25 43.12 2.19
N ASN A 644 9.83 44.16 2.83
CA ASN A 644 9.12 45.38 3.21
C ASN A 644 9.91 46.60 2.78
N ASN A 645 9.29 47.76 3.06
CA ASN A 645 9.80 49.12 3.16
C ASN A 645 11.29 49.36 3.55
N LEU A 646 12.07 48.32 3.92
CA LEU A 646 13.51 48.31 4.25
C LEU A 646 14.37 47.33 3.40
N GLY A 647 13.79 46.37 2.65
CA GLY A 647 14.48 45.50 1.67
C GLY A 647 15.00 44.13 2.19
N ASN A 648 14.52 43.67 3.34
CA ASN A 648 14.82 42.34 3.89
C ASN A 648 13.87 41.27 3.30
N GLN A 649 13.68 40.10 3.93
CA GLN A 649 12.46 39.28 3.75
C GLN A 649 11.59 39.24 5.05
N ASP A 650 10.53 38.40 5.25
CA ASP A 650 9.62 38.05 6.43
C ASP A 650 8.73 36.83 6.17
N ILE A 651 8.15 36.08 7.15
CA ILE A 651 7.05 35.11 6.80
C ILE A 651 5.70 35.81 6.72
N ALA A 652 4.60 35.12 6.34
CA ALA A 652 3.18 35.32 6.73
C ALA A 652 2.14 34.28 6.43
N THR A 653 0.81 34.63 6.56
CA THR A 653 -0.31 33.73 7.02
C THR A 653 -1.91 33.92 6.75
N ILE A 654 -2.60 34.09 5.59
CA ILE A 654 -4.11 34.49 5.47
C ILE A 654 -5.32 33.56 4.96
N ARG A 655 -6.17 32.94 5.79
CA ARG A 655 -7.39 32.06 5.43
C ARG A 655 -8.28 32.65 4.38
N TYR A 656 -8.92 31.82 3.55
CA TYR A 656 -9.89 32.07 2.44
C TYR A 656 -10.94 30.92 2.30
N ASP A 657 -12.15 31.08 1.74
CA ASP A 657 -13.29 30.25 2.19
C ASP A 657 -14.09 29.41 1.17
N ALA A 658 -14.15 28.11 1.49
CA ALA A 658 -15.12 27.08 1.18
C ALA A 658 -16.33 27.26 0.19
N ALA A 659 -17.16 28.32 0.22
CA ALA A 659 -18.36 28.40 -0.68
C ALA A 659 -19.07 29.77 -0.94
N SER A 660 -18.45 30.94 -0.72
CA SER A 660 -19.08 32.25 -1.10
C SER A 660 -18.14 33.32 -1.64
N GLY A 661 -16.90 33.43 -1.12
CA GLY A 661 -15.85 34.17 -1.79
C GLY A 661 -15.28 35.42 -1.11
N LYS A 662 -14.34 35.30 -0.17
CA LYS A 662 -13.68 36.44 0.50
C LYS A 662 -12.47 36.12 1.40
N GLN A 663 -11.39 36.89 1.26
CA GLN A 663 -10.42 37.42 2.25
C GLN A 663 -10.53 36.98 3.73
N THR A 664 -9.43 36.87 4.51
CA THR A 664 -9.55 37.00 5.99
C THR A 664 -8.55 37.73 6.95
N TRP A 665 -7.33 38.25 6.68
CA TRP A 665 -6.14 38.44 7.62
C TRP A 665 -5.19 39.61 7.33
N VAL A 666 -3.90 39.28 7.26
CA VAL A 666 -2.75 40.10 7.69
C VAL A 666 -2.41 40.08 9.20
N ASN A 667 -1.95 38.97 9.85
CA ASN A 667 -0.99 39.00 11.02
C ASN A 667 0.30 39.69 10.56
N LEU A 668 1.25 39.94 11.46
CA LEU A 668 2.61 40.26 11.08
C LEU A 668 3.58 39.84 12.20
N TYR A 669 4.24 38.66 12.18
CA TYR A 669 5.52 38.29 12.87
C TYR A 669 6.92 38.33 12.17
N GLY A 670 7.89 39.02 12.78
CA GLY A 670 9.31 39.11 12.39
C GLY A 670 10.13 40.10 13.25
N ASP A 671 11.48 40.04 13.32
CA ASP A 671 12.40 40.95 14.05
C ASP A 671 13.40 41.79 13.17
N SER A 672 14.08 42.76 13.79
CA SER A 672 14.22 44.15 13.32
C SER A 672 15.13 44.46 12.11
N ASN A 673 16.11 43.63 11.73
CA ASN A 673 17.20 44.03 10.80
C ASN A 673 17.81 42.85 10.00
N SER A 674 17.07 41.76 9.83
CA SER A 674 17.55 40.41 9.50
C SER A 674 16.98 39.82 8.17
N TYR A 675 17.08 38.50 7.93
CA TYR A 675 16.92 37.89 6.59
C TYR A 675 16.45 36.41 6.63
N ASP A 676 15.29 36.16 7.23
CA ASP A 676 15.00 34.93 7.97
C ASP A 676 14.29 33.85 7.11
N ASP A 677 14.33 32.58 7.56
CA ASP A 677 13.77 31.29 7.03
C ASP A 677 12.51 30.80 7.79
N VAL A 678 11.83 29.71 7.39
CA VAL A 678 10.74 29.06 8.17
C VAL A 678 10.36 27.69 7.57
N SER A 679 9.14 27.14 7.79
CA SER A 679 8.59 25.91 7.17
C SER A 679 7.28 25.38 7.74
N ASN A 680 6.23 24.85 7.07
CA ASN A 680 5.48 24.71 5.76
C ASN A 680 4.07 24.44 6.17
N LEU A 681 3.60 23.18 6.26
CA LEU A 681 2.33 22.63 6.72
C LEU A 681 2.18 21.08 6.74
N ALA A 682 1.18 20.62 7.51
CA ALA A 682 0.65 19.32 7.95
C ALA A 682 -0.59 19.57 8.93
N LEU A 683 -1.16 18.61 9.71
CA LEU A 683 -2.18 18.75 10.83
C LEU A 683 -2.69 17.30 11.29
N ASP A 684 -3.48 17.11 12.39
CA ASP A 684 -4.52 16.02 12.61
C ASP A 684 -5.84 16.44 13.35
N THR A 685 -5.85 16.42 14.69
CA THR A 685 -7.01 16.56 15.64
C THR A 685 -7.92 17.79 15.43
N GLU A 686 -8.98 18.05 16.25
CA GLU A 686 -10.08 19.05 16.04
C GLU A 686 -9.74 20.48 15.53
N GLY A 687 -8.47 20.90 15.49
CA GLY A 687 -7.94 21.56 14.27
C GLY A 687 -7.21 22.87 14.51
N SER A 688 -5.86 22.88 14.52
CA SER A 688 -4.99 24.08 14.57
C SER A 688 -3.46 24.00 14.34
N VAL A 689 -3.02 24.51 13.18
CA VAL A 689 -1.69 24.84 12.52
C VAL A 689 -0.34 25.13 13.27
N TYR A 690 0.86 24.74 12.75
CA TYR A 690 2.24 25.06 13.25
C TYR A 690 3.21 25.81 12.26
N ILE A 691 4.58 25.83 12.31
CA ILE A 691 5.69 26.39 11.42
C ILE A 691 7.03 26.24 12.27
N VAL A 692 8.31 26.48 11.89
CA VAL A 692 9.58 26.15 12.69
C VAL A 692 10.55 27.30 13.05
N GLY A 693 11.50 27.13 14.01
CA GLY A 693 12.32 28.02 14.88
C GLY A 693 12.75 29.47 14.55
N SER A 694 12.35 30.52 15.33
CA SER A 694 13.10 31.81 15.66
C SER A 694 12.75 33.24 15.10
N THR A 695 13.60 34.33 15.20
CA THR A 695 13.42 35.77 14.68
C THR A 695 14.59 36.83 14.72
N ARG A 696 14.82 37.61 15.80
CA ARG A 696 16.16 38.06 16.32
C ARG A 696 16.16 37.90 17.85
N ASP A 697 17.33 37.75 18.48
CA ASP A 697 17.70 37.25 19.83
C ASP A 697 16.66 36.88 20.93
N ASP A 698 17.10 36.09 21.90
CA ASP A 698 16.48 35.82 23.21
C ASP A 698 15.42 34.68 23.37
N TYR A 699 14.86 33.98 22.36
CA TYR A 699 13.53 33.29 22.46
C TYR A 699 12.39 33.68 21.37
N ALA A 700 11.58 32.82 20.65
CA ALA A 700 10.50 33.14 19.58
C ALA A 700 9.69 32.04 18.69
N ILE A 701 8.36 31.68 18.82
CA ILE A 701 7.56 30.82 17.82
C ILE A 701 6.81 31.81 16.87
N VAL A 702 5.69 31.44 16.24
CA VAL A 702 4.45 32.24 16.25
C VAL A 702 3.23 31.31 16.45
N ARG A 703 2.12 31.64 17.13
CA ARG A 703 0.97 30.69 17.13
C ARG A 703 -0.33 31.43 17.20
N PHE A 704 -1.42 30.80 16.74
CA PHE A 704 -2.63 31.48 16.26
C PHE A 704 -3.96 30.80 16.65
N GLU A 705 -5.16 31.22 16.17
CA GLU A 705 -6.46 30.79 16.76
C GLU A 705 -7.84 31.25 16.14
N THR A 706 -8.94 30.46 16.20
CA THR A 706 -10.20 30.67 15.41
C THR A 706 -11.09 31.96 15.38
N THR A 707 -10.85 33.13 16.04
CA THR A 707 -11.61 34.41 15.69
C THR A 707 -10.96 35.82 15.87
N THR A 708 -9.68 36.05 16.22
CA THR A 708 -9.02 37.41 16.12
C THR A 708 -7.55 37.34 15.65
N GLY A 709 -6.50 37.64 16.44
CA GLY A 709 -5.13 37.40 15.92
C GLY A 709 -3.85 37.97 16.53
N LYS A 710 -3.48 37.68 17.77
CA LYS A 710 -2.32 38.25 18.49
C LYS A 710 -1.96 37.51 19.82
N ILE A 711 -0.77 37.76 20.43
CA ILE A 711 0.09 36.97 21.41
C ILE A 711 -0.27 36.54 22.85
N LEU A 712 0.01 35.26 23.16
CA LEU A 712 -0.12 34.47 24.41
C LEU A 712 1.11 33.63 24.81
N TRP A 713 1.65 32.70 23.98
CA TRP A 713 3.10 32.38 24.04
C TRP A 713 3.82 33.48 23.26
N ASP A 714 5.01 33.78 23.76
CA ASP A 714 6.17 34.50 23.23
C ASP A 714 7.24 34.34 24.33
N LYS A 715 8.06 35.37 24.66
CA LYS A 715 9.27 35.31 25.53
C LYS A 715 9.55 36.57 26.45
N HIS A 716 10.58 36.58 27.34
CA HIS A 716 10.63 37.27 28.69
C HIS A 716 11.37 36.70 29.99
N TYR A 717 12.53 36.00 30.00
CA TYR A 717 13.45 35.77 31.16
C TYR A 717 14.96 35.70 30.73
N ASP A 718 15.76 34.70 31.15
CA ASP A 718 17.24 34.59 31.01
C ASP A 718 17.83 33.17 31.31
N VAL A 719 18.91 32.72 30.64
CA VAL A 719 20.25 32.39 31.26
C VAL A 719 21.33 31.79 30.31
N SER A 720 21.11 30.67 29.60
CA SER A 720 22.21 29.98 28.86
C SER A 720 21.80 28.85 27.88
N SER A 721 22.01 29.00 26.56
CA SER A 721 21.63 28.02 25.51
C SER A 721 22.76 27.27 24.77
N GLY A 722 23.46 27.94 23.85
CA GLY A 722 24.25 27.36 22.75
C GLY A 722 23.44 26.71 21.62
N HIS A 723 22.16 27.04 21.49
CA HIS A 723 21.16 26.46 20.57
C HIS A 723 20.27 27.63 20.07
N ALA A 724 20.20 27.87 18.75
CA ALA A 724 20.03 29.21 18.18
C ALA A 724 19.73 29.24 16.63
N ASP A 725 18.46 29.30 16.20
CA ASP A 725 17.89 28.65 14.99
C ASP A 725 17.52 29.45 13.67
N LYS A 726 17.70 28.85 12.46
CA LYS A 726 16.79 29.02 11.27
C LYS A 726 15.70 27.93 11.25
N ALA A 727 15.18 27.43 10.10
CA ALA A 727 14.03 26.49 10.05
C ALA A 727 13.87 25.63 8.75
N THR A 728 13.21 24.45 8.81
CA THR A 728 12.97 23.56 7.61
C THR A 728 11.84 22.45 7.60
N ALA A 729 10.94 22.18 8.58
CA ALA A 729 9.82 21.16 8.51
C ALA A 729 8.79 21.25 9.70
N ILE A 730 7.64 20.49 9.85
CA ILE A 730 6.67 20.25 11.03
C ILE A 730 5.34 19.34 10.73
N ALA A 731 4.71 18.50 11.62
CA ALA A 731 3.39 17.74 11.49
C ALA A 731 2.63 17.17 12.76
N VAL A 732 1.53 16.33 12.79
CA VAL A 732 0.67 15.97 14.01
C VAL A 732 -0.35 14.77 13.98
N ASP A 733 -0.60 14.11 15.17
CA ASP A 733 -1.71 13.22 15.67
C ASP A 733 -2.65 13.77 16.83
N GLU A 734 -2.75 13.21 18.07
CA GLU A 734 -3.77 13.52 19.13
C GLU A 734 -3.31 14.11 20.52
N GLU A 735 -2.08 13.96 21.08
CA GLU A 735 -1.85 14.32 22.53
C GLU A 735 -2.19 15.80 22.80
N ASN A 736 -1.81 16.67 21.86
CA ASN A 736 -1.58 18.11 21.89
C ASN A 736 -0.13 18.59 22.17
N GLY A 737 0.77 18.42 21.18
CA GLY A 737 1.64 19.50 20.67
C GLY A 737 2.99 19.10 20.00
N ILE A 738 4.00 20.00 19.94
CA ILE A 738 5.14 20.27 18.99
C ILE A 738 6.54 19.51 18.85
N TYR A 739 7.67 20.12 18.36
CA TYR A 739 9.16 19.82 18.10
C TYR A 739 9.84 21.26 18.13
N VAL A 740 10.88 21.79 17.43
CA VAL A 740 11.12 23.30 17.20
C VAL A 740 12.37 23.74 16.38
N THR A 741 13.60 23.42 16.84
CA THR A 741 14.81 24.30 16.98
C THR A 741 16.01 23.83 16.09
N GLY A 742 17.15 24.53 15.94
CA GLY A 742 18.00 24.42 14.73
C GLY A 742 19.52 24.60 14.78
N TRP A 743 20.23 24.25 13.67
CA TRP A 743 21.67 23.99 13.45
C TRP A 743 22.73 25.09 13.78
N THR A 744 23.03 25.36 15.06
CA THR A 744 23.93 26.46 15.53
C THR A 744 25.45 26.13 15.62
N GLU A 745 26.34 26.47 16.60
CA GLU A 745 27.83 26.32 16.46
C GLU A 745 28.84 25.88 17.65
N GLY A 746 29.06 24.57 18.01
CA GLY A 746 30.27 23.85 18.60
C GLY A 746 30.30 22.27 18.85
N LYS A 747 30.61 21.29 17.91
CA LYS A 747 30.62 19.74 17.95
C LYS A 747 30.75 18.70 16.71
N GLY A 748 29.80 18.08 15.91
CA GLY A 748 29.09 18.32 14.55
C GLY A 748 27.60 17.76 14.18
N SER A 749 26.45 18.54 14.01
CA SER A 749 25.11 18.21 13.27
C SER A 749 23.52 18.38 13.71
N ASN A 750 22.52 17.46 14.01
CA ASN A 750 21.99 16.74 15.25
C ASN A 750 20.35 16.56 15.39
N PHE A 751 19.32 16.45 16.39
CA PHE A 751 18.57 16.11 17.80
C PHE A 751 18.86 16.39 19.53
N VAL A 752 18.60 17.49 20.38
CA VAL A 752 17.80 17.66 21.72
C VAL A 752 16.15 18.13 21.78
N THR A 753 14.79 17.57 21.74
CA THR A 753 13.65 16.40 21.87
C THR A 753 13.08 15.59 23.15
N ILE A 754 11.80 15.72 23.65
CA ILE A 754 10.79 14.67 24.15
C ILE A 754 9.51 15.11 24.98
N ARG A 755 8.31 14.52 24.74
CA ARG A 755 6.96 14.43 25.44
C ARG A 755 6.49 15.39 26.59
N LEU A 756 5.24 15.92 26.59
CA LEU A 756 4.84 17.24 27.17
C LEU A 756 3.45 17.44 27.90
N LYS A 757 2.44 18.14 27.28
CA LYS A 757 1.15 18.74 27.78
C LYS A 757 0.46 19.79 26.79
N PRO A 758 -0.86 20.19 26.92
CA PRO A 758 -1.73 20.87 25.87
C PRO A 758 -2.10 22.42 25.82
N SER A 759 -1.31 23.46 26.18
CA SER A 759 -1.80 24.90 26.26
C SER A 759 -0.86 26.19 26.31
N SER A 760 0.46 26.19 26.67
CA SER A 760 1.43 27.31 26.86
C SER A 760 3.04 27.14 26.69
N GLY A 761 3.77 25.98 26.54
CA GLY A 761 5.27 25.79 26.17
C GLY A 761 6.50 25.23 27.09
N GLU A 762 6.43 24.59 28.31
CA GLU A 762 7.43 24.41 29.48
C GLU A 762 8.18 23.05 29.91
N LEU A 763 9.43 22.75 29.49
CA LEU A 763 10.30 21.56 29.72
C LEU A 763 10.25 20.76 31.06
N GLU A 764 10.62 19.46 31.04
CA GLU A 764 11.31 18.79 32.16
C GLU A 764 12.62 17.98 31.87
N TRP A 765 12.85 17.36 30.69
CA TRP A 765 13.94 16.36 30.46
C TRP A 765 14.67 16.43 29.08
N ASN A 766 15.71 15.60 28.84
CA ASN A 766 16.61 15.61 27.65
C ASN A 766 17.70 14.48 27.58
N ASN A 767 18.20 14.10 26.38
CA ASN A 767 19.61 13.65 26.12
C ASN A 767 19.97 13.27 24.62
N TYR A 768 21.28 13.18 24.33
CA TYR A 768 21.99 12.62 23.15
C TYR A 768 21.38 11.40 22.36
N SER A 769 21.46 11.44 21.02
CA SER A 769 22.11 10.39 20.20
C SER A 769 23.54 10.83 19.78
N ASN A 770 24.41 10.03 19.10
CA ASN A 770 25.89 10.22 19.19
C ASN A 770 26.85 10.24 17.94
N PRO A 771 28.08 10.82 18.06
CA PRO A 771 29.04 11.22 16.99
C PRO A 771 29.91 10.24 16.20
N SER A 772 29.55 8.98 16.02
CA SER A 772 30.57 7.91 15.91
C SER A 772 31.52 7.88 14.69
N ASP A 773 31.37 8.74 13.67
CA ASP A 773 32.03 8.55 12.37
C ASP A 773 32.39 9.81 11.53
N GLU A 774 32.41 11.04 12.09
CA GLU A 774 32.87 12.28 11.40
C GLU A 774 31.95 12.83 10.27
N ARG A 775 30.63 12.64 10.37
CA ARG A 775 29.74 12.54 9.21
C ARG A 775 28.87 13.85 8.81
N PHE A 776 28.71 14.43 7.55
CA PHE A 776 28.02 15.76 7.11
C PHE A 776 26.68 15.78 6.30
N ASN A 777 25.80 16.87 6.24
CA ASN A 777 24.34 16.97 5.78
C ASN A 777 23.62 18.36 5.53
N ILE A 778 22.30 18.39 5.12
CA ILE A 778 21.18 19.44 5.24
C ILE A 778 19.69 18.85 5.20
N PRO A 779 18.54 19.58 5.54
CA PRO A 779 17.16 19.07 5.96
C PRO A 779 15.82 19.46 5.19
N THR A 780 14.57 18.88 5.45
CA THR A 780 13.24 19.31 4.79
C THR A 780 11.68 18.97 5.14
N ALA A 781 10.98 17.90 5.65
CA ALA A 781 9.42 17.88 5.83
C ALA A 781 8.66 16.96 6.94
N MET A 782 7.34 16.52 7.00
CA MET A 782 6.71 15.84 8.23
C MET A 782 5.24 15.14 8.33
N SER A 783 4.91 14.06 9.17
CA SER A 783 3.58 13.58 9.87
C SER A 783 3.53 12.20 10.70
N VAL A 784 2.41 11.44 11.00
CA VAL A 784 2.10 10.77 12.35
C VAL A 784 1.36 9.35 12.62
N ASP A 785 1.58 8.48 13.69
CA ASP A 785 0.88 7.11 13.90
C ASP A 785 -0.03 6.87 15.13
N ASN A 786 -0.20 5.60 15.59
CA ASN A 786 -1.29 5.12 16.46
C ASN A 786 -0.98 3.92 17.45
N ILE A 787 0.23 3.32 17.57
CA ILE A 787 0.60 2.35 18.66
C ILE A 787 1.91 2.64 19.42
N GLY A 788 2.57 3.74 19.11
CA GLY A 788 3.85 4.15 19.68
C GLY A 788 4.81 4.56 18.58
N GLY A 789 4.70 5.74 17.95
CA GLY A 789 5.43 6.12 16.75
C GLY A 789 5.41 7.46 15.99
N LEU A 790 6.21 8.42 16.46
CA LEU A 790 6.84 9.53 15.72
C LEU A 790 7.87 9.13 14.64
N TYR A 791 8.20 9.68 13.45
CA TYR A 791 9.53 9.36 12.79
C TYR A 791 10.27 10.48 11.96
N ILE A 792 11.28 10.23 11.06
CA ILE A 792 12.03 11.22 10.19
C ILE A 792 12.90 10.58 9.02
N THR A 793 13.69 11.36 8.23
CA THR A 793 14.99 11.03 7.54
C THR A 793 15.72 12.27 6.93
N GLY A 794 16.79 12.20 6.08
CA GLY A 794 17.78 13.29 5.74
C GLY A 794 18.89 13.04 4.70
N PHE A 795 19.52 14.12 4.17
CA PHE A 795 20.63 14.05 3.18
C PHE A 795 22.00 14.50 3.68
N SER A 796 23.07 13.96 3.10
CA SER A 796 24.40 13.82 3.73
C SER A 796 25.58 13.94 2.75
N TYR A 797 26.88 14.04 3.12
CA TYR A 797 28.09 14.14 2.25
C TYR A 797 29.42 14.06 3.04
N SER A 798 30.56 13.77 2.39
CA SER A 798 31.92 13.74 2.98
C SER A 798 32.92 14.73 2.43
N ASN A 799 33.54 15.43 3.38
CA ASN A 799 34.69 16.29 3.16
C ASN A 799 36.01 15.61 3.60
N SER A 800 35.95 14.48 4.33
CA SER A 800 37.11 13.84 4.95
C SER A 800 37.82 12.81 4.06
N ASN A 801 37.10 12.12 3.17
CA ASN A 801 37.67 11.10 2.29
C ASN A 801 37.23 11.22 0.81
N PRO A 802 38.12 11.56 -0.13
CA PRO A 802 37.79 11.64 -1.55
C PRO A 802 37.63 10.28 -2.26
N ASP A 803 37.94 9.16 -1.60
CA ASP A 803 37.72 7.79 -2.10
C ASP A 803 36.41 7.17 -1.55
N GLU A 804 35.63 7.89 -0.73
CA GLU A 804 34.29 7.45 -0.29
C GLU A 804 33.17 8.12 -1.11
N PRO A 805 32.03 7.45 -1.29
CA PRO A 805 31.03 7.88 -2.26
C PRO A 805 30.14 8.96 -1.62
N ASN A 806 29.96 10.10 -2.30
CA ASN A 806 29.83 11.38 -1.61
C ASN A 806 28.42 11.97 -1.61
N HIS A 807 27.47 11.35 -0.88
CA HIS A 807 26.25 11.92 -0.21
C HIS A 807 25.26 10.77 0.10
N SER A 808 24.82 10.45 1.35
CA SER A 808 23.94 9.25 1.59
C SER A 808 23.01 9.22 2.89
N MET A 809 21.98 8.36 3.07
CA MET A 809 20.75 8.52 3.96
C MET A 809 20.93 8.02 5.35
N ILE A 810 20.35 8.68 6.37
CA ILE A 810 19.90 7.97 7.59
C ILE A 810 18.46 7.52 7.53
N THR A 811 18.31 6.20 7.76
CA THR A 811 17.01 5.52 7.78
C THR A 811 16.29 5.68 9.12
N ALA A 812 16.99 5.51 10.25
CA ALA A 812 16.49 5.95 11.55
C ALA A 812 15.27 5.18 12.14
N ARG A 813 14.80 5.69 13.28
CA ARG A 813 13.65 5.33 14.14
C ARG A 813 14.09 5.08 15.60
N TYR A 814 13.36 5.51 16.64
CA TYR A 814 13.69 5.52 18.08
C TYR A 814 12.44 5.48 19.08
N HIS A 815 12.26 4.49 20.00
CA HIS A 815 10.92 3.99 20.48
C HIS A 815 10.37 4.43 21.86
N THR A 816 9.63 3.57 22.61
CA THR A 816 8.89 3.57 23.92
C THR A 816 9.68 3.44 25.26
N ALA A 817 9.29 4.05 26.40
CA ALA A 817 9.84 4.02 27.80
C ALA A 817 10.57 5.28 28.42
N THR A 818 11.91 5.46 28.31
CA THR A 818 12.73 6.61 28.83
C THR A 818 13.66 7.37 27.81
N GLY A 819 13.20 7.72 26.60
CA GLY A 819 14.01 8.31 25.50
C GLY A 819 15.38 7.71 25.15
N GLU A 820 15.71 6.44 25.49
CA GLU A 820 17.10 5.90 25.61
C GLU A 820 17.77 5.30 24.33
N GLN A 821 18.85 5.89 23.78
CA GLN A 821 19.55 5.40 22.57
C GLN A 821 20.08 3.96 22.73
N ILE A 822 19.86 3.09 21.75
CA ILE A 822 20.61 1.84 21.54
C ILE A 822 21.53 1.81 20.30
N TRP A 823 21.16 1.19 19.17
CA TRP A 823 22.05 0.66 18.09
C TRP A 823 22.54 1.67 17.00
N ILE A 824 23.19 1.20 15.90
CA ILE A 824 23.39 1.89 14.58
C ILE A 824 23.14 0.87 13.40
N GLU A 825 22.88 1.30 12.14
CA GLU A 825 22.90 0.47 10.88
C GLU A 825 22.76 1.30 9.54
N ARG A 826 22.67 0.63 8.35
CA ARG A 826 23.57 0.74 7.15
C ARG A 826 23.27 1.36 5.72
N TYR A 827 22.72 0.55 4.77
CA TYR A 827 23.11 0.23 3.32
C TYR A 827 23.25 1.35 2.19
N ALA A 828 23.84 1.07 0.97
CA ALA A 828 25.09 1.70 0.35
C ALA A 828 25.15 2.42 -1.08
N ALA A 829 25.83 3.60 -1.24
CA ALA A 829 25.83 4.62 -2.35
C ALA A 829 26.71 5.93 -2.16
N SER A 830 26.79 6.82 -3.18
CA SER A 830 27.23 8.27 -3.31
C SER A 830 26.12 9.40 -3.43
N SER A 831 26.47 10.67 -3.81
CA SER A 831 25.79 11.94 -4.33
C SER A 831 24.26 12.28 -4.30
N ALA A 832 23.81 13.46 -3.75
CA ALA A 832 22.38 13.57 -3.30
C ALA A 832 21.65 14.84 -2.64
N ARG A 833 20.29 14.74 -2.42
CA ARG A 833 19.28 15.39 -1.48
C ARG A 833 17.88 14.63 -1.36
N GLY A 834 16.81 15.23 -0.79
CA GLY A 834 15.40 14.73 -0.61
C GLY A 834 14.35 15.82 -0.17
N VAL A 835 13.11 15.48 0.29
CA VAL A 835 12.11 16.31 1.09
C VAL A 835 11.21 15.56 2.11
N ASP A 836 10.30 14.60 1.79
CA ASP A 836 9.23 14.03 2.71
C ASP A 836 8.96 12.47 2.77
N LEU A 837 8.21 11.87 3.73
CA LEU A 837 8.15 10.38 4.00
C LEU A 837 6.73 9.80 4.29
N ALA A 838 6.31 8.54 3.98
CA ALA A 838 5.06 8.00 4.60
C ALA A 838 4.54 6.58 4.46
N LEU A 839 3.64 6.25 5.40
CA LEU A 839 3.55 5.04 6.23
C LEU A 839 2.75 3.83 5.70
N ASP A 840 2.49 2.85 6.57
CA ASP A 840 1.25 2.05 6.61
C ASP A 840 1.01 1.53 8.05
N GLY A 841 -0.06 0.86 8.48
CA GLY A 841 -1.24 0.23 7.83
C GLY A 841 -1.24 -1.30 7.95
N PHE A 842 -0.06 -1.89 7.94
CA PHE A 842 0.35 -2.97 8.84
C PHE A 842 1.50 -2.53 9.76
N GLY A 843 2.02 -1.33 9.53
CA GLY A 843 3.24 -0.81 10.05
C GLY A 843 4.43 -1.12 9.16
N ASN A 844 4.70 -0.37 8.09
CA ASN A 844 5.82 -0.72 7.20
C ASN A 844 6.96 0.35 7.06
N VAL A 845 7.69 0.64 5.93
CA VAL A 845 8.71 1.75 5.63
C VAL A 845 9.34 1.94 4.16
N ILE A 846 8.99 2.91 3.29
CA ILE A 846 9.61 3.31 1.96
C ILE A 846 9.43 4.78 1.60
N VAL A 847 10.45 5.49 1.08
CA VAL A 847 10.28 6.81 0.44
C VAL A 847 11.27 7.10 -0.70
N SER A 848 11.47 8.40 -0.90
CA SER A 848 12.07 9.31 -1.88
C SER A 848 13.31 10.21 -1.49
N GLY A 849 14.49 10.09 -2.11
CA GLY A 849 15.65 11.02 -2.00
C GLY A 849 16.87 10.59 -2.89
N TYR A 850 17.47 11.46 -3.73
CA TYR A 850 18.44 11.42 -4.91
C TYR A 850 19.13 10.10 -5.48
N SER A 851 20.26 10.12 -6.24
CA SER A 851 21.13 8.98 -6.76
C SER A 851 22.34 9.47 -7.68
N GLN A 852 23.26 8.64 -8.28
CA GLN A 852 24.48 8.98 -9.19
C GLN A 852 25.56 7.84 -9.59
N HIS A 853 25.43 6.63 -10.21
CA HIS A 853 26.56 5.65 -10.64
C HIS A 853 27.10 5.58 -12.14
N PRO A 854 28.41 5.76 -12.47
CA PRO A 854 29.05 5.73 -13.83
C PRO A 854 28.58 6.33 -15.21
N ASP A 855 27.47 5.97 -15.89
CA ASP A 855 27.26 6.23 -17.34
C ASP A 855 26.46 7.48 -17.80
N THR A 856 25.52 7.99 -17.00
CA THR A 856 24.46 8.88 -17.47
C THR A 856 23.87 9.88 -16.45
N GLY A 857 24.09 9.74 -15.14
CA GLY A 857 23.48 10.67 -14.18
C GLY A 857 23.24 10.37 -12.67
N PHE A 858 22.01 10.07 -12.20
CA PHE A 858 21.47 10.47 -10.88
C PHE A 858 20.23 9.66 -10.30
N ASP A 859 19.80 8.46 -10.77
CA ASP A 859 18.85 7.36 -10.23
C ASP A 859 17.61 7.59 -9.29
N PHE A 860 16.78 6.55 -9.05
CA PHE A 860 15.50 6.60 -8.30
C PHE A 860 15.09 5.28 -7.66
N LEU A 861 14.17 5.27 -6.67
CA LEU A 861 14.23 4.41 -5.44
C LEU A 861 13.35 3.10 -5.34
N THR A 862 13.43 2.22 -4.30
CA THR A 862 12.38 1.21 -3.86
C THR A 862 12.44 0.67 -2.40
N VAL A 863 13.51 0.66 -1.60
CA VAL A 863 13.38 1.32 -0.25
C VAL A 863 12.77 0.67 1.05
N LYS A 864 12.30 -0.60 1.17
CA LYS A 864 11.41 -1.15 2.29
C LYS A 864 11.76 -2.47 3.10
N TYR A 865 12.45 -2.43 4.32
CA TYR A 865 12.65 -3.32 5.59
C TYR A 865 11.31 -4.17 6.01
N SER A 866 11.01 -4.71 7.22
CA SER A 866 9.66 -5.08 7.82
C SER A 866 9.81 -5.32 9.34
N GLN A 867 9.01 -4.73 10.26
CA GLN A 867 9.39 -4.71 11.70
C GLN A 867 9.72 -6.05 12.29
N ASP A 868 9.02 -7.08 11.83
CA ASP A 868 8.68 -8.18 12.70
C ASP A 868 9.85 -9.09 12.96
N GLY A 869 10.37 -8.94 14.18
CA GLY A 869 10.58 -10.11 15.02
C GLY A 869 9.38 -10.40 15.94
N ALA A 870 8.23 -9.71 15.83
CA ALA A 870 7.05 -9.96 16.67
C ALA A 870 6.11 -11.05 16.11
N CYS A 871 6.36 -11.54 14.89
CA CYS A 871 5.64 -12.66 14.27
C CYS A 871 6.45 -13.97 14.30
N PRO A 872 6.58 -14.66 15.46
CA PRO A 872 7.18 -15.99 15.48
C PRO A 872 6.30 -16.94 14.66
N ALA A 873 6.91 -17.59 13.67
CA ALA A 873 6.22 -18.50 12.76
C ALA A 873 5.56 -19.65 13.52
N LEU A 874 4.21 -19.66 13.55
CA LEU A 874 3.45 -20.66 14.27
C LEU A 874 3.50 -22.00 13.54
N ALA A 875 3.70 -23.08 14.31
CA ALA A 875 3.68 -24.42 13.76
C ALA A 875 2.28 -24.77 13.20
N ALA A 876 2.25 -25.50 12.07
CA ALA A 876 1.02 -25.99 11.48
C ALA A 876 0.28 -26.93 12.45
N ALA A 877 -0.92 -26.55 12.88
CA ALA A 877 -1.73 -27.25 13.86
C ALA A 877 -3.04 -27.77 13.25
N PRO A 878 -3.47 -29.01 13.52
CA PRO A 878 -4.71 -29.55 12.97
C PRO A 878 -5.94 -29.06 13.73
N VAL A 879 -7.03 -28.79 13.02
CA VAL A 879 -8.35 -28.58 13.64
C VAL A 879 -8.83 -29.92 14.23
N SER A 880 -9.12 -29.90 15.53
CA SER A 880 -9.73 -31.00 16.29
C SER A 880 -11.25 -30.83 16.39
N GLY A 881 -11.96 -31.94 16.62
CA GLY A 881 -13.43 -31.99 16.64
C GLY A 881 -13.94 -33.27 15.95
N TYR A 882 -15.18 -33.23 15.45
CA TYR A 882 -15.79 -34.33 14.68
C TYR A 882 -15.31 -34.34 13.23
N SER A 883 -15.14 -35.51 12.59
CA SER A 883 -15.03 -35.63 11.12
C SER A 883 -16.39 -35.92 10.48
N THR A 884 -17.28 -36.59 11.21
CA THR A 884 -18.64 -36.92 10.77
C THR A 884 -19.64 -36.58 11.87
N VAL A 885 -20.81 -36.04 11.50
CA VAL A 885 -21.87 -35.60 12.42
C VAL A 885 -23.24 -35.90 11.83
N SER A 886 -24.24 -36.20 12.66
CA SER A 886 -25.61 -36.36 12.17
C SER A 886 -26.24 -34.99 11.84
N ALA A 887 -27.05 -34.93 10.80
CA ALA A 887 -27.76 -33.72 10.40
C ALA A 887 -28.65 -33.18 11.54
N GLY A 888 -28.61 -31.86 11.76
CA GLY A 888 -29.28 -31.19 12.88
C GLY A 888 -28.57 -31.29 14.24
N LEU A 889 -27.30 -31.72 14.30
CA LEU A 889 -26.54 -31.79 15.55
C LEU A 889 -26.14 -30.39 16.04
N SER A 890 -26.75 -29.96 17.15
CA SER A 890 -26.44 -28.70 17.82
C SER A 890 -25.15 -28.76 18.67
N LYS A 891 -24.41 -27.65 18.72
CA LYS A 891 -23.25 -27.36 19.57
C LYS A 891 -22.07 -28.33 19.39
N ALA A 892 -21.84 -28.78 18.17
CA ALA A 892 -20.66 -29.55 17.80
C ALA A 892 -19.38 -28.72 18.06
N ALA A 893 -18.41 -29.31 18.77
CA ALA A 893 -17.21 -28.62 19.22
C ALA A 893 -16.03 -28.84 18.25
N TYR A 894 -15.35 -27.74 17.91
CA TYR A 894 -14.12 -27.74 17.14
C TYR A 894 -13.10 -26.83 17.82
N SER A 895 -11.81 -27.17 17.72
CA SER A 895 -10.74 -26.42 18.39
C SER A 895 -9.40 -26.52 17.68
N LEU A 896 -8.63 -25.44 17.70
CA LEU A 896 -7.26 -25.39 17.21
C LEU A 896 -6.28 -25.43 18.39
N ALA A 897 -5.25 -26.27 18.31
CA ALA A 897 -4.20 -26.40 19.32
C ALA A 897 -2.88 -25.78 18.81
N ALA A 898 -2.88 -24.46 18.59
CA ALA A 898 -1.71 -23.69 18.16
C ALA A 898 -1.20 -22.80 19.32
N PRO A 899 -0.17 -23.20 20.08
CA PRO A 899 0.41 -22.35 21.12
C PRO A 899 1.02 -21.09 20.52
N GLY A 900 0.67 -19.92 21.05
CA GLY A 900 1.11 -18.62 20.54
C GLY A 900 0.21 -18.00 19.47
N ALA A 901 -0.87 -18.66 19.05
CA ALA A 901 -1.92 -18.01 18.26
C ALA A 901 -2.73 -17.03 19.11
N THR A 902 -2.93 -15.82 18.61
CA THR A 902 -3.68 -14.73 19.27
C THR A 902 -4.84 -14.24 18.38
N SER A 903 -4.61 -14.11 17.07
CA SER A 903 -5.67 -13.94 16.07
C SER A 903 -6.15 -15.30 15.55
N LEU A 904 -7.48 -15.47 15.46
CA LEU A 904 -8.14 -16.67 14.93
C LEU A 904 -9.45 -16.35 14.20
N ALA A 905 -9.40 -16.23 12.88
CA ALA A 905 -10.57 -16.07 12.02
C ALA A 905 -11.07 -17.44 11.54
N TRP A 906 -12.23 -17.88 12.03
CA TRP A 906 -12.90 -19.09 11.54
C TRP A 906 -13.86 -18.75 10.38
N SER A 907 -13.97 -19.70 9.45
CA SER A 907 -14.94 -19.69 8.36
C SER A 907 -15.43 -21.12 8.13
N ILE A 908 -16.69 -21.27 7.72
CA ILE A 908 -17.28 -22.56 7.35
C ILE A 908 -17.94 -22.36 5.98
N THR A 909 -17.61 -23.21 5.01
CA THR A 909 -18.21 -23.15 3.66
C THR A 909 -18.85 -24.47 3.25
N ASP A 910 -19.90 -24.37 2.44
CA ASP A 910 -20.51 -25.50 1.73
C ASP A 910 -19.69 -25.89 0.45
N PRO A 911 -20.12 -26.87 -0.36
CA PRO A 911 -19.45 -27.27 -1.61
C PRO A 911 -19.45 -26.21 -2.72
N GLU A 912 -20.43 -25.30 -2.71
CA GLU A 912 -20.57 -24.16 -3.62
C GLU A 912 -19.67 -22.99 -3.21
N GLY A 913 -19.21 -22.95 -1.95
CA GLY A 913 -18.37 -21.90 -1.38
C GLY A 913 -19.13 -20.86 -0.56
N ASN A 914 -20.44 -21.03 -0.34
CA ASN A 914 -21.23 -20.10 0.47
C ASN A 914 -20.85 -20.21 1.95
N LEU A 915 -20.84 -19.08 2.66
CA LEU A 915 -20.54 -19.01 4.08
C LEU A 915 -21.69 -19.56 4.94
N TYR A 916 -21.37 -20.43 5.90
CA TYR A 916 -22.28 -20.94 6.91
C TYR A 916 -22.02 -20.25 8.26
N SER A 917 -22.99 -19.47 8.74
CA SER A 917 -22.83 -18.54 9.87
C SER A 917 -23.39 -19.01 11.20
N ASP A 918 -24.10 -20.15 11.28
CA ASP A 918 -24.68 -20.69 12.52
C ASP A 918 -23.61 -21.36 13.41
N PHE A 919 -22.65 -20.55 13.88
CA PHE A 919 -21.66 -20.94 14.88
C PHE A 919 -21.32 -19.78 15.84
N SER A 920 -20.65 -20.11 16.94
CA SER A 920 -20.18 -19.15 17.94
C SER A 920 -18.75 -19.44 18.38
N GLY A 921 -18.01 -18.41 18.80
CA GLY A 921 -16.61 -18.51 19.22
C GLY A 921 -15.57 -17.96 18.24
N GLN A 922 -15.96 -17.09 17.30
CA GLN A 922 -15.03 -16.34 16.44
C GLN A 922 -13.99 -15.58 17.28
N GLY A 923 -12.76 -15.46 16.79
CA GLY A 923 -11.63 -14.87 17.53
C GLY A 923 -11.07 -15.75 18.65
N THR A 924 -11.52 -17.00 18.80
CA THR A 924 -11.07 -17.89 19.89
C THR A 924 -10.52 -19.22 19.40
N SER A 925 -9.79 -19.94 20.25
CA SER A 925 -9.24 -21.28 19.95
C SER A 925 -10.27 -22.40 19.85
N SER A 926 -11.57 -22.15 20.08
CA SER A 926 -12.61 -23.17 19.85
C SER A 926 -14.00 -22.62 19.52
N ILE A 927 -14.61 -23.11 18.45
CA ILE A 927 -15.98 -22.76 18.05
C ILE A 927 -17.02 -23.81 18.51
N ARG A 928 -18.28 -23.43 18.50
CA ARG A 928 -19.46 -24.31 18.60
C ARG A 928 -20.35 -24.08 17.38
N VAL A 929 -20.54 -25.12 16.58
CA VAL A 929 -21.35 -25.10 15.35
C VAL A 929 -22.68 -25.78 15.63
N ASP A 930 -23.78 -25.18 15.20
CA ASP A 930 -25.09 -25.82 15.13
C ASP A 930 -25.30 -26.29 13.68
N TRP A 931 -25.20 -27.59 13.41
CA TRP A 931 -25.20 -28.12 12.04
C TRP A 931 -26.61 -28.16 11.42
N PRO A 932 -26.74 -27.93 10.10
CA PRO A 932 -28.04 -27.87 9.43
C PRO A 932 -28.67 -29.27 9.32
N ARG A 933 -29.97 -29.29 9.01
CA ARG A 933 -30.73 -30.53 8.81
C ARG A 933 -30.58 -31.14 7.43
N GLU A 934 -30.01 -30.39 6.49
CA GLU A 934 -29.73 -30.85 5.14
C GLU A 934 -28.33 -31.50 5.17
N PRO A 935 -28.19 -32.78 4.77
CA PRO A 935 -26.88 -33.45 4.75
C PRO A 935 -25.98 -32.82 3.69
N GLU A 936 -24.75 -32.42 4.04
CA GLU A 936 -23.75 -31.95 3.09
C GLU A 936 -22.31 -32.04 3.67
N VAL A 937 -21.28 -31.90 2.81
CA VAL A 937 -19.87 -31.87 3.21
C VAL A 937 -19.37 -30.42 3.37
N TYR A 938 -19.27 -29.98 4.62
CA TYR A 938 -18.79 -28.64 4.95
C TYR A 938 -17.27 -28.62 5.16
N LYS A 939 -16.63 -27.52 4.75
CA LYS A 939 -15.23 -27.22 5.03
C LYS A 939 -15.16 -26.18 6.15
N ILE A 940 -14.61 -26.56 7.30
CA ILE A 940 -14.16 -25.60 8.33
C ILE A 940 -12.73 -25.16 7.97
N SER A 941 -12.50 -23.86 7.97
CA SER A 941 -11.19 -23.24 7.90
C SER A 941 -10.97 -22.35 9.12
N VAL A 942 -9.74 -22.30 9.62
CA VAL A 942 -9.30 -21.26 10.56
C VAL A 942 -7.98 -20.67 10.08
N SER A 943 -7.98 -19.37 9.83
CA SER A 943 -6.76 -18.60 9.63
C SER A 943 -6.28 -18.12 10.99
N TYR A 944 -5.00 -18.33 11.32
CA TYR A 944 -4.45 -18.01 12.63
C TYR A 944 -2.99 -17.54 12.58
N SER A 945 -2.65 -16.63 13.49
CA SER A 945 -1.37 -15.92 13.53
C SER A 945 -1.02 -15.47 14.95
N SER A 946 0.22 -15.03 15.16
CA SER A 946 0.78 -14.56 16.44
C SER A 946 0.36 -13.13 16.82
N GLY A 947 -0.30 -12.42 15.90
CA GLY A 947 -0.95 -11.12 16.03
C GLY A 947 -1.86 -10.90 14.82
N GLU A 948 -2.82 -9.97 14.86
CA GLU A 948 -3.77 -9.76 13.76
C GLU A 948 -3.09 -9.31 12.45
N SER A 949 -1.98 -8.57 12.54
CA SER A 949 -1.10 -8.20 11.42
C SER A 949 -0.08 -9.26 11.00
N CYS A 950 0.06 -10.38 11.74
CA CYS A 950 1.11 -11.37 11.45
C CYS A 950 0.71 -12.38 10.36
N PRO A 951 1.67 -12.88 9.53
CA PRO A 951 1.41 -13.86 8.48
C PRO A 951 0.63 -15.09 8.95
N ALA A 952 -0.60 -15.25 8.45
CA ALA A 952 -1.54 -16.24 8.96
C ALA A 952 -1.40 -17.62 8.30
N THR A 953 -1.36 -18.65 9.14
CA THR A 953 -1.44 -20.04 8.70
C THR A 953 -2.91 -20.47 8.65
N THR A 954 -3.34 -21.10 7.55
CA THR A 954 -4.70 -21.67 7.45
C THR A 954 -4.69 -23.16 7.76
N ALA A 955 -5.43 -23.58 8.79
CA ALA A 955 -5.77 -24.97 9.04
C ALA A 955 -7.19 -25.29 8.55
N THR A 956 -7.38 -26.46 7.92
CA THR A 956 -8.68 -26.88 7.36
C THR A 956 -9.12 -28.26 7.86
N ARG A 957 -10.44 -28.48 7.92
CA ARG A 957 -11.06 -29.79 8.19
C ARG A 957 -12.40 -29.90 7.48
N TYR A 958 -12.64 -31.07 6.89
CA TYR A 958 -13.93 -31.44 6.29
C TYR A 958 -14.82 -32.13 7.33
N VAL A 959 -16.11 -31.83 7.28
CA VAL A 959 -17.14 -32.40 8.15
C VAL A 959 -18.27 -32.96 7.30
N PHE A 960 -18.47 -34.27 7.40
CA PHE A 960 -19.55 -34.98 6.71
C PHE A 960 -20.82 -34.93 7.58
N VAL A 961 -21.73 -34.00 7.25
CA VAL A 961 -23.05 -33.88 7.90
C VAL A 961 -23.99 -34.86 7.23
N HIS A 962 -24.42 -35.91 7.94
CA HIS A 962 -25.08 -37.07 7.33
C HIS A 962 -26.45 -37.41 7.92
N ASP A 963 -27.34 -37.95 7.08
CA ASP A 963 -28.58 -38.60 7.49
C ASP A 963 -28.53 -40.11 7.14
N PRO A 964 -28.53 -41.03 8.13
CA PRO A 964 -28.60 -42.47 7.89
C PRO A 964 -29.85 -42.95 7.13
N ALA A 965 -30.90 -42.13 7.01
CA ALA A 965 -32.11 -42.44 6.23
C ALA A 965 -32.02 -42.05 4.75
N ALA A 966 -31.00 -41.28 4.32
CA ALA A 966 -30.94 -40.71 2.97
C ALA A 966 -30.88 -41.76 1.83
N GLY A 967 -30.36 -42.96 2.10
CA GLY A 967 -30.42 -44.10 1.17
C GLY A 967 -29.08 -44.80 0.94
N PHE A 968 -28.76 -45.08 -0.33
CA PHE A 968 -27.46 -45.60 -0.75
C PHE A 968 -27.11 -45.19 -2.19
N VAL A 969 -25.82 -45.21 -2.53
CA VAL A 969 -25.33 -44.92 -3.89
C VAL A 969 -24.62 -46.15 -4.48
N THR A 970 -24.75 -46.33 -5.78
CA THR A 970 -24.03 -47.32 -6.59
C THR A 970 -23.54 -46.69 -7.88
N GLY A 971 -22.32 -47.01 -8.32
CA GLY A 971 -21.84 -46.58 -9.64
C GLY A 971 -20.85 -47.55 -10.25
N GLY A 972 -20.79 -47.61 -11.58
CA GLY A 972 -19.77 -48.37 -12.29
C GLY A 972 -19.63 -47.96 -13.74
N GLY A 973 -18.40 -47.93 -14.24
CA GLY A 973 -18.09 -47.45 -15.58
C GLY A 973 -16.60 -47.36 -15.87
N TRP A 974 -16.28 -46.51 -16.84
CA TRP A 974 -14.94 -45.99 -17.07
C TRP A 974 -14.99 -44.54 -17.52
N SER A 975 -13.88 -43.85 -17.33
CA SER A 975 -13.63 -42.51 -17.83
C SER A 975 -12.16 -42.37 -18.23
N ASP A 976 -11.81 -41.42 -19.07
CA ASP A 976 -10.40 -41.10 -19.35
C ASP A 976 -9.74 -40.46 -18.10
N SER A 977 -8.56 -40.97 -17.73
CA SER A 977 -7.68 -40.33 -16.77
C SER A 977 -6.83 -39.29 -17.51
N PRO A 978 -6.94 -37.99 -17.21
CA PRO A 978 -6.09 -37.00 -17.84
C PRO A 978 -4.61 -37.24 -17.51
N LEU A 979 -3.72 -36.91 -18.44
CA LEU A 979 -2.28 -36.97 -18.22
C LEU A 979 -1.85 -35.83 -17.29
N ARG A 980 -1.17 -36.17 -16.20
CA ARG A 980 -0.62 -35.27 -15.17
C ARG A 980 0.72 -35.81 -14.66
N PRO A 981 1.88 -35.26 -15.09
CA PRO A 981 3.21 -35.76 -14.71
C PRO A 981 3.51 -35.68 -13.21
N GLU A 982 2.87 -34.74 -12.52
CA GLU A 982 3.00 -34.48 -11.09
C GLU A 982 2.33 -35.57 -10.24
N LEU A 983 1.15 -36.04 -10.63
CA LEU A 983 0.41 -37.09 -9.90
C LEU A 983 0.87 -38.50 -10.33
N GLU A 984 1.39 -39.27 -9.37
CA GLU A 984 2.04 -40.57 -9.61
C GLU A 984 1.23 -41.54 -10.49
N LEU A 985 -0.08 -41.64 -10.28
CA LEU A 985 -0.94 -42.60 -10.98
C LEU A 985 -1.44 -42.09 -12.34
N MET A 986 -1.22 -40.81 -12.66
CA MET A 986 -1.76 -40.12 -13.83
C MET A 986 -0.68 -39.71 -14.85
N ARG A 987 0.60 -40.02 -14.58
CA ARG A 987 1.77 -39.67 -15.42
C ARG A 987 1.69 -40.13 -16.88
N GLN A 988 0.86 -41.11 -17.19
CA GLN A 988 0.68 -41.68 -18.53
C GLN A 988 -0.70 -41.38 -19.15
N GLY A 989 -1.64 -40.83 -18.37
CA GLY A 989 -3.06 -40.79 -18.74
C GLY A 989 -3.65 -42.18 -19.02
N GLY A 990 -4.65 -42.25 -19.89
CA GLY A 990 -5.28 -43.49 -20.37
C GLY A 990 -6.58 -43.84 -19.65
N SER A 991 -7.20 -44.95 -20.03
CA SER A 991 -8.52 -45.33 -19.47
C SER A 991 -8.46 -45.70 -17.99
N ALA A 992 -9.47 -45.25 -17.24
CA ALA A 992 -9.68 -45.56 -15.82
C ALA A 992 -11.04 -46.25 -15.63
N TRP A 993 -11.03 -47.54 -15.28
CA TRP A 993 -12.22 -48.31 -14.96
C TRP A 993 -12.51 -48.26 -13.46
N TRP A 994 -13.74 -47.96 -13.08
CA TRP A 994 -14.12 -47.77 -11.68
C TRP A 994 -15.47 -48.43 -11.37
N ALA A 995 -15.62 -48.86 -10.11
CA ALA A 995 -16.87 -49.40 -9.59
C ALA A 995 -16.95 -49.17 -8.08
N PHE A 996 -18.11 -48.72 -7.59
CA PHE A 996 -18.32 -48.42 -6.19
C PHE A 996 -19.77 -48.64 -5.74
N ALA A 997 -19.93 -48.81 -4.43
CA ALA A 997 -21.22 -48.77 -3.75
C ALA A 997 -21.01 -48.33 -2.30
N ALA A 998 -21.92 -47.51 -1.76
CA ALA A 998 -21.89 -47.10 -0.35
C ALA A 998 -23.31 -46.98 0.21
N ARG A 999 -23.54 -47.53 1.41
CA ARG A 999 -24.84 -47.58 2.10
C ARG A 999 -24.71 -47.53 3.61
N TYR A 1000 -25.77 -47.12 4.29
CA TYR A 1000 -25.92 -47.37 5.74
C TYR A 1000 -26.35 -48.81 6.05
N ALA A 1001 -25.87 -49.36 7.16
CA ALA A 1001 -26.32 -50.66 7.66
C ALA A 1001 -27.72 -50.56 8.30
N SER A 1002 -28.61 -51.48 7.93
CA SER A 1002 -30.05 -51.46 8.29
C SER A 1002 -30.40 -51.77 9.76
N THR A 1003 -29.43 -51.75 10.67
CA THR A 1003 -29.63 -51.90 12.13
C THR A 1003 -28.56 -51.12 12.90
N PRO A 1004 -28.90 -50.07 13.67
CA PRO A 1004 -27.93 -49.39 14.52
C PRO A 1004 -27.52 -50.30 15.69
N ARG A 1005 -26.20 -50.45 15.92
CA ARG A 1005 -25.66 -51.25 17.02
C ARG A 1005 -25.23 -50.35 18.17
N SER A 1006 -26.16 -50.11 19.09
CA SER A 1006 -25.98 -49.28 20.30
C SER A 1006 -25.66 -47.81 20.01
N SER A 1007 -25.22 -47.05 21.00
CA SER A 1007 -25.05 -45.59 20.98
C SER A 1007 -23.78 -45.11 20.25
N ALA A 1008 -23.38 -45.82 19.18
CA ALA A 1008 -22.21 -45.54 18.38
C ALA A 1008 -22.56 -45.75 16.90
N GLY A 1009 -23.15 -44.71 16.30
CA GLY A 1009 -23.38 -44.61 14.86
C GLY A 1009 -24.39 -45.58 14.23
N SER A 1010 -24.57 -45.38 12.92
CA SER A 1010 -25.07 -46.41 12.00
C SER A 1010 -23.92 -46.72 11.04
N PRO A 1011 -23.31 -47.92 11.10
CA PRO A 1011 -22.07 -48.16 10.39
C PRO A 1011 -22.28 -48.14 8.88
N VAL A 1012 -21.46 -47.36 8.19
CA VAL A 1012 -21.42 -47.27 6.73
C VAL A 1012 -20.74 -48.53 6.18
N GLN A 1013 -21.32 -49.12 5.14
CA GLN A 1013 -20.70 -50.17 4.34
C GLN A 1013 -20.49 -49.65 2.93
N GLY A 1014 -19.29 -49.79 2.40
CA GLY A 1014 -19.03 -49.47 1.01
C GLY A 1014 -17.76 -50.08 0.46
N THR A 1015 -17.56 -49.86 -0.83
CA THR A 1015 -16.45 -50.40 -1.62
C THR A 1015 -16.11 -49.44 -2.75
N LEU A 1016 -14.82 -49.39 -3.10
CA LEU A 1016 -14.31 -48.76 -4.31
C LEU A 1016 -13.31 -49.72 -4.97
N LEU A 1017 -13.41 -49.85 -6.28
CA LEU A 1017 -12.40 -50.37 -7.18
C LEU A 1017 -12.06 -49.28 -8.19
N LEU A 1018 -10.78 -49.02 -8.40
CA LEU A 1018 -10.24 -48.27 -9.53
C LEU A 1018 -9.14 -49.11 -10.18
N ALA A 1019 -9.19 -49.30 -11.49
CA ALA A 1019 -8.13 -49.90 -12.29
C ALA A 1019 -7.74 -48.94 -13.40
N LEU A 1020 -6.44 -48.73 -13.58
CA LEU A 1020 -5.87 -47.79 -14.54
C LEU A 1020 -5.13 -48.55 -15.64
N GLU A 1021 -5.17 -48.02 -16.86
CA GLU A 1021 -4.45 -48.58 -18.01
C GLU A 1021 -2.94 -48.71 -17.79
N SER A 1022 -2.36 -47.86 -16.92
CA SER A 1022 -0.98 -47.95 -16.42
C SER A 1022 -0.67 -49.21 -15.59
N GLY A 1023 -1.61 -50.15 -15.44
CA GLY A 1023 -1.43 -51.42 -14.73
C GLY A 1023 -1.56 -51.32 -13.20
N HIS A 1024 -2.03 -50.18 -12.71
CA HIS A 1024 -2.32 -49.95 -11.30
C HIS A 1024 -3.78 -50.30 -10.96
N THR A 1025 -4.01 -50.81 -9.75
CA THR A 1025 -5.35 -51.12 -9.24
C THR A 1025 -5.45 -50.74 -7.77
N PHE A 1026 -6.34 -49.82 -7.45
CA PHE A 1026 -6.68 -49.41 -6.10
C PHE A 1026 -7.97 -50.11 -5.64
N ARG A 1027 -8.00 -50.55 -4.38
CA ARG A 1027 -9.17 -51.18 -3.75
C ARG A 1027 -9.40 -50.61 -2.37
N ALA A 1028 -10.64 -50.26 -2.04
CA ALA A 1028 -11.03 -49.93 -0.68
C ALA A 1028 -10.74 -51.09 0.27
N ALA A 1029 -10.17 -50.76 1.42
CA ALA A 1029 -9.94 -51.64 2.57
C ALA A 1029 -10.90 -51.28 3.73
N SER A 1030 -11.36 -50.02 3.79
CA SER A 1030 -12.40 -49.54 4.70
C SER A 1030 -13.20 -48.38 4.09
N VAL A 1031 -14.26 -47.98 4.78
CA VAL A 1031 -14.99 -46.71 4.64
C VAL A 1031 -15.02 -46.06 6.01
N GLU A 1032 -14.90 -44.74 6.09
CA GLU A 1032 -14.99 -44.00 7.36
C GLU A 1032 -16.44 -43.94 7.86
N GLU A 1033 -16.64 -44.16 9.16
CA GLU A 1033 -17.97 -44.22 9.74
C GLU A 1033 -18.66 -42.85 9.76
N GLY A 1034 -19.88 -42.79 9.23
CA GLY A 1034 -20.63 -41.54 9.06
C GLY A 1034 -20.21 -40.70 7.84
N SER A 1035 -19.26 -41.16 7.01
CA SER A 1035 -18.79 -40.37 5.86
C SER A 1035 -19.73 -40.38 4.64
N LEU A 1036 -20.77 -41.24 4.63
CA LEU A 1036 -21.71 -41.32 3.52
C LEU A 1036 -22.73 -40.18 3.59
N VAL A 1037 -22.43 -39.08 2.92
CA VAL A 1037 -23.38 -37.98 2.69
C VAL A 1037 -24.12 -38.25 1.38
N ILE A 1038 -25.43 -38.03 1.36
CA ILE A 1038 -26.25 -38.04 0.15
C ILE A 1038 -27.09 -36.76 0.19
N ALA A 1039 -26.84 -35.88 -0.77
CA ALA A 1039 -27.31 -34.50 -0.82
C ALA A 1039 -27.85 -34.22 -2.23
N GLY A 1040 -29.16 -34.06 -2.40
CA GLY A 1040 -29.76 -33.88 -3.73
C GLY A 1040 -29.39 -35.01 -4.71
N ASP A 1041 -28.81 -34.64 -5.85
CA ASP A 1041 -28.29 -35.53 -6.89
C ASP A 1041 -26.86 -36.06 -6.61
N ARG A 1042 -26.30 -35.76 -5.44
CA ARG A 1042 -24.89 -36.02 -5.07
C ARG A 1042 -24.75 -37.04 -3.95
N ALA A 1043 -23.63 -37.75 -3.95
CA ALA A 1043 -23.21 -38.59 -2.83
C ALA A 1043 -21.69 -38.53 -2.63
N TYR A 1044 -21.26 -38.39 -1.37
CA TYR A 1044 -19.86 -38.36 -0.95
C TYR A 1044 -19.57 -39.51 0.01
N PHE A 1045 -18.39 -40.14 -0.07
CA PHE A 1045 -17.86 -41.02 1.00
C PHE A 1045 -16.34 -41.16 0.92
N THR A 1046 -15.69 -41.34 2.07
CA THR A 1046 -14.22 -41.45 2.21
C THR A 1046 -13.83 -42.73 2.95
N GLY A 1047 -12.57 -43.18 2.81
CA GLY A 1047 -12.05 -44.34 3.52
C GLY A 1047 -10.58 -44.61 3.24
N THR A 1048 -10.08 -45.77 3.69
CA THR A 1048 -8.71 -46.23 3.38
C THR A 1048 -8.69 -47.37 2.37
N GLY A 1049 -7.62 -47.46 1.59
CA GLY A 1049 -7.48 -48.50 0.56
C GLY A 1049 -6.05 -48.97 0.37
N LYS A 1050 -5.88 -49.90 -0.58
CA LYS A 1050 -4.58 -50.45 -1.00
C LYS A 1050 -4.42 -50.26 -2.50
N LEU A 1051 -3.28 -49.72 -2.89
CA LEU A 1051 -2.81 -49.72 -4.27
C LEU A 1051 -2.01 -51.00 -4.54
N THR A 1052 -2.22 -51.57 -5.72
CA THR A 1052 -1.47 -52.72 -6.24
C THR A 1052 -1.07 -52.46 -7.68
N ARG A 1053 0.07 -53.02 -8.10
CA ARG A 1053 0.58 -52.93 -9.49
C ARG A 1053 1.20 -54.26 -9.91
N ARG A 1054 1.49 -54.41 -11.20
CA ARG A 1054 2.27 -55.56 -11.68
C ARG A 1054 3.77 -55.29 -11.50
N GLY A 1055 4.42 -56.11 -10.69
CA GLY A 1055 5.86 -56.04 -10.44
C GLY A 1055 6.72 -56.55 -11.60
N ALA A 1056 8.01 -56.24 -11.56
CA ALA A 1056 8.97 -56.63 -12.62
C ALA A 1056 9.09 -58.17 -12.81
N ALA A 1057 8.79 -58.95 -11.76
CA ALA A 1057 8.73 -60.41 -11.80
C ALA A 1057 7.35 -60.97 -12.23
N GLY A 1058 6.42 -60.12 -12.69
CA GLY A 1058 5.11 -60.49 -13.24
C GLY A 1058 3.99 -60.72 -12.22
N GLY A 1059 4.31 -60.85 -10.92
CA GLY A 1059 3.35 -60.95 -9.81
C GLY A 1059 2.83 -59.59 -9.31
N PRO A 1060 1.84 -59.58 -8.41
CA PRO A 1060 1.30 -58.34 -7.83
C PRO A 1060 2.20 -57.77 -6.74
N GLU A 1061 2.66 -56.54 -6.90
CA GLU A 1061 3.26 -55.72 -5.85
C GLU A 1061 2.15 -54.91 -5.17
N THR A 1062 2.18 -54.80 -3.83
CA THR A 1062 1.29 -53.92 -3.05
C THR A 1062 2.08 -52.73 -2.55
N ASP A 1063 1.49 -51.53 -2.65
CA ASP A 1063 2.10 -50.32 -2.11
C ASP A 1063 2.18 -50.37 -0.57
N PRO A 1064 3.33 -50.06 0.06
CA PRO A 1064 3.46 -50.04 1.51
C PRO A 1064 2.84 -48.79 2.18
N ARG A 1065 2.53 -47.73 1.44
CA ARG A 1065 1.96 -46.49 1.99
C ARG A 1065 0.54 -46.72 2.49
N ARG A 1066 0.17 -46.05 3.59
CA ARG A 1066 -1.23 -45.90 3.99
C ARG A 1066 -1.90 -44.94 2.99
N LEU A 1067 -2.94 -45.39 2.31
CA LEU A 1067 -3.66 -44.58 1.32
C LEU A 1067 -5.12 -44.37 1.75
N ALA A 1068 -5.61 -43.16 1.52
CA ALA A 1068 -7.01 -42.80 1.69
C ALA A 1068 -7.60 -42.34 0.35
N TYR A 1069 -8.94 -42.35 0.26
CA TYR A 1069 -9.67 -42.00 -0.95
C TYR A 1069 -10.97 -41.26 -0.62
N LEU A 1070 -11.41 -40.42 -1.57
CA LEU A 1070 -12.74 -39.81 -1.61
C LEU A 1070 -13.42 -40.23 -2.91
N VAL A 1071 -14.70 -40.55 -2.83
CA VAL A 1071 -15.62 -40.61 -3.98
C VAL A 1071 -16.66 -39.51 -3.77
N SER A 1072 -16.82 -38.64 -4.77
CA SER A 1072 -17.97 -37.75 -4.90
C SER A 1072 -18.63 -38.04 -6.24
N ALA A 1073 -19.89 -38.43 -6.23
CA ALA A 1073 -20.61 -38.98 -7.37
C ALA A 1073 -21.94 -38.26 -7.56
N VAL A 1074 -22.29 -37.91 -8.80
CA VAL A 1074 -23.50 -37.17 -9.15
C VAL A 1074 -24.32 -37.95 -10.17
N ASP A 1075 -25.56 -38.25 -9.81
CA ASP A 1075 -26.59 -38.91 -10.63
C ASP A 1075 -27.37 -37.83 -11.39
N GLY A 1076 -26.86 -37.43 -12.56
CA GLY A 1076 -27.40 -36.28 -13.30
C GLY A 1076 -28.85 -36.50 -13.73
N GLN A 1077 -29.23 -37.76 -13.95
CA GLN A 1077 -30.55 -38.15 -14.42
C GLN A 1077 -31.62 -38.10 -13.32
N LEU A 1078 -31.23 -38.10 -12.03
CA LEU A 1078 -32.15 -38.05 -10.89
C LEU A 1078 -33.04 -36.79 -10.87
N GLU A 1079 -32.46 -35.64 -11.19
CA GLU A 1079 -33.15 -34.35 -11.15
C GLU A 1079 -33.30 -33.69 -12.53
N LYS A 1080 -32.46 -34.01 -13.52
CA LYS A 1080 -32.57 -33.48 -14.89
C LYS A 1080 -32.46 -34.63 -15.93
N PRO A 1081 -33.56 -35.02 -16.63
CA PRO A 1081 -33.60 -36.20 -17.51
C PRO A 1081 -32.68 -36.25 -18.75
N ARG A 1082 -31.69 -35.36 -18.84
CA ARG A 1082 -30.69 -35.23 -19.91
C ARG A 1082 -29.33 -34.71 -19.41
N GLU A 1083 -29.13 -34.55 -18.11
CA GLU A 1083 -27.81 -34.24 -17.55
C GLU A 1083 -27.05 -35.55 -17.34
N GLU A 1084 -25.74 -35.50 -17.58
CA GLU A 1084 -24.89 -36.69 -17.63
C GLU A 1084 -24.20 -36.90 -16.27
N ASP A 1085 -23.96 -38.16 -15.91
CA ASP A 1085 -23.38 -38.54 -14.62
C ASP A 1085 -21.95 -38.00 -14.49
N ARG A 1086 -21.60 -37.51 -13.29
CA ARG A 1086 -20.28 -36.94 -12.99
C ARG A 1086 -19.64 -37.65 -11.81
N LEU A 1087 -18.34 -37.87 -11.88
CA LEU A 1087 -17.57 -38.55 -10.85
C LEU A 1087 -16.28 -37.82 -10.55
N ARG A 1088 -16.05 -37.52 -9.27
CA ARG A 1088 -14.74 -37.24 -8.72
C ARG A 1088 -14.26 -38.41 -7.87
N LEU A 1089 -13.03 -38.82 -8.12
CA LEU A 1089 -12.33 -39.85 -7.37
C LEU A 1089 -10.93 -39.33 -7.04
N VAL A 1090 -10.66 -39.15 -5.75
CA VAL A 1090 -9.37 -38.65 -5.24
C VAL A 1090 -8.69 -39.76 -4.43
N ILE A 1091 -7.38 -39.96 -4.60
CA ILE A 1091 -6.56 -40.87 -3.79
C ILE A 1091 -5.33 -40.11 -3.28
N TRP A 1092 -5.02 -40.23 -1.98
CA TRP A 1092 -3.87 -39.57 -1.36
C TRP A 1092 -3.15 -40.44 -0.34
N VAL A 1093 -1.91 -40.08 -0.04
CA VAL A 1093 -1.11 -40.66 1.05
C VAL A 1093 -1.64 -40.16 2.39
N LEU A 1094 -2.04 -41.07 3.27
CA LEU A 1094 -2.41 -40.77 4.64
C LEU A 1094 -1.16 -40.79 5.52
N ARG A 1095 -0.81 -39.65 6.14
CA ARG A 1095 0.36 -39.53 7.03
C ARG A 1095 0.17 -40.33 8.32
N GLU A 1096 1.24 -40.50 9.10
CA GLU A 1096 1.19 -41.30 10.33
C GLU A 1096 0.20 -40.76 11.36
N ASP A 1097 0.15 -39.43 11.51
CA ASP A 1097 -0.79 -38.65 12.32
C ASP A 1097 -2.25 -38.70 11.84
N GLY A 1098 -2.52 -39.27 10.66
CA GLY A 1098 -3.84 -39.30 10.03
C GLY A 1098 -4.17 -38.09 9.15
N SER A 1099 -3.24 -37.15 8.94
CA SER A 1099 -3.47 -36.01 8.04
C SER A 1099 -3.35 -36.38 6.55
N ARG A 1100 -3.93 -35.55 5.66
CA ARG A 1100 -3.77 -35.66 4.21
C ARG A 1100 -2.35 -35.25 3.80
N GLY A 1101 -1.63 -36.19 3.19
CA GLY A 1101 -0.37 -35.96 2.47
C GLY A 1101 -0.58 -35.80 0.97
N GLU A 1102 0.46 -36.17 0.21
CA GLU A 1102 0.52 -36.10 -1.25
C GLU A 1102 -0.69 -36.77 -1.94
N THR A 1103 -1.26 -36.11 -2.93
CA THR A 1103 -2.32 -36.70 -3.78
C THR A 1103 -1.66 -37.51 -4.89
N LEU A 1104 -2.17 -38.70 -5.16
CA LEU A 1104 -1.62 -39.63 -6.16
C LEU A 1104 -2.51 -39.74 -7.41
N TYR A 1105 -3.80 -39.39 -7.26
CA TYR A 1105 -4.81 -39.37 -8.32
C TYR A 1105 -5.92 -38.38 -7.93
N ASP A 1106 -6.33 -37.51 -8.86
CA ASP A 1106 -7.59 -36.74 -8.81
C ASP A 1106 -8.03 -36.48 -10.25
N ASN A 1107 -9.17 -37.06 -10.67
CA ASN A 1107 -9.64 -36.92 -12.05
C ASN A 1107 -10.28 -35.54 -12.35
N GLN A 1108 -10.40 -34.64 -11.37
CA GLN A 1108 -11.11 -33.35 -11.49
C GLN A 1108 -10.19 -32.11 -11.65
N LEU A 1109 -8.88 -32.31 -11.87
CA LEU A 1109 -7.86 -31.25 -12.02
C LEU A 1109 -7.97 -30.35 -13.28
N ALA A 1110 -9.13 -30.28 -13.92
CA ALA A 1110 -9.43 -29.39 -15.05
C ALA A 1110 -10.62 -28.44 -14.79
N CYS A 1111 -11.21 -28.48 -13.59
CA CYS A 1111 -12.41 -27.71 -13.25
C CYS A 1111 -12.16 -26.54 -12.27
N PRO A 1112 -13.12 -25.59 -12.20
CA PRO A 1112 -13.19 -24.63 -11.10
C PRO A 1112 -13.31 -25.37 -9.75
N GLY A 1113 -12.53 -24.92 -8.75
CA GLY A 1113 -12.54 -25.52 -7.41
C GLY A 1113 -11.76 -26.83 -7.31
N GLN A 1114 -10.60 -26.79 -6.64
CA GLN A 1114 -9.78 -27.98 -6.36
C GLN A 1114 -10.00 -28.55 -4.93
N ASP A 1115 -10.84 -27.88 -4.14
CA ASP A 1115 -11.18 -28.22 -2.75
C ASP A 1115 -11.85 -29.60 -2.62
N LEU A 1116 -11.74 -30.30 -1.48
CA LEU A 1116 -12.24 -31.68 -1.36
C LEU A 1116 -13.78 -31.78 -1.31
N ASN A 1117 -14.48 -30.75 -0.84
CA ASN A 1117 -15.94 -30.77 -0.83
C ASN A 1117 -16.56 -30.36 -2.18
N ALA A 1118 -15.80 -29.67 -3.05
CA ALA A 1118 -16.27 -29.19 -4.34
C ALA A 1118 -16.92 -30.32 -5.18
N PRO A 1119 -18.14 -30.11 -5.73
CA PRO A 1119 -18.96 -31.16 -6.32
C PRO A 1119 -18.34 -31.74 -7.59
N ALA A 1120 -18.74 -32.97 -7.96
CA ALA A 1120 -18.20 -33.62 -9.16
C ALA A 1120 -18.63 -32.88 -10.44
N CYS A 1121 -17.67 -32.29 -11.14
CA CYS A 1121 -17.84 -31.68 -12.46
C CYS A 1121 -17.52 -32.67 -13.60
N GLN A 1122 -16.63 -33.63 -13.35
CA GLN A 1122 -16.02 -34.43 -14.41
C GLN A 1122 -17.01 -35.50 -14.88
N GLN A 1123 -17.50 -35.32 -16.11
CA GLN A 1123 -18.38 -36.27 -16.79
C GLN A 1123 -17.72 -37.63 -16.95
N ILE A 1124 -18.53 -38.69 -16.88
CA ILE A 1124 -18.08 -40.07 -17.15
C ILE A 1124 -18.29 -40.44 -18.64
N ASP A 1125 -17.30 -41.10 -19.25
CA ASP A 1125 -17.38 -41.49 -20.66
C ASP A 1125 -18.38 -42.62 -20.93
N ARG A 1126 -18.38 -43.67 -20.07
CA ARG A 1126 -19.41 -44.71 -20.09
C ARG A 1126 -19.61 -45.34 -18.71
N GLY A 1127 -20.84 -45.36 -18.23
CA GLY A 1127 -21.22 -46.06 -17.02
C GLY A 1127 -22.65 -45.76 -16.62
N SER A 1128 -22.92 -45.86 -15.33
CA SER A 1128 -24.03 -45.18 -14.68
C SER A 1128 -23.70 -45.00 -13.19
N ILE A 1129 -24.16 -43.89 -12.63
CA ILE A 1129 -24.24 -43.60 -11.20
C ILE A 1129 -25.73 -43.58 -10.85
N VAL A 1130 -26.11 -44.15 -9.70
CA VAL A 1130 -27.52 -44.21 -9.25
C VAL A 1130 -27.60 -43.97 -7.75
N ILE A 1131 -28.43 -43.01 -7.34
CA ILE A 1131 -28.76 -42.69 -5.94
C ILE A 1131 -30.14 -43.25 -5.58
N HIS A 1132 -30.14 -44.22 -4.66
CA HIS A 1132 -31.31 -44.97 -4.25
C HIS A 1132 -31.91 -44.38 -2.97
N ARG A 1133 -32.69 -43.29 -3.10
CA ARG A 1133 -33.44 -42.69 -1.99
C ARG A 1133 -34.48 -43.68 -1.43
N GLN A 1134 -34.71 -43.72 -0.12
CA GLN A 1134 -35.63 -44.66 0.55
C GLN A 1134 -37.12 -44.39 0.22
N GLY A 1135 -37.60 -44.85 -0.94
CA GLY A 1135 -38.91 -44.45 -1.47
C GLY A 1135 -39.83 -45.53 -2.09
N ILE A 1136 -39.34 -46.68 -2.58
CA ILE A 1136 -40.20 -47.70 -3.22
C ILE A 1136 -39.81 -49.15 -2.82
N ARG A 1137 -40.77 -49.82 -2.15
CA ARG A 1137 -41.05 -51.26 -1.98
C ARG A 1137 -39.95 -52.34 -2.14
N SER A 1138 -39.79 -53.09 -1.04
CA SER A 1138 -39.45 -54.53 -0.92
C SER A 1138 -37.97 -54.94 -0.89
N VAL A 1139 -37.47 -55.23 0.31
CA VAL A 1139 -36.11 -55.72 0.59
C VAL A 1139 -36.13 -57.25 0.77
N SER A 1140 -36.36 -58.00 -0.32
CA SER A 1140 -36.53 -59.47 -0.29
C SER A 1140 -35.51 -60.28 -1.09
N ASP A 1141 -35.09 -59.81 -2.28
CA ASP A 1141 -34.43 -60.67 -3.28
C ASP A 1141 -32.93 -60.39 -3.51
N LEU A 1142 -32.34 -59.41 -2.81
CA LEU A 1142 -30.99 -58.89 -3.08
C LEU A 1142 -29.82 -59.64 -2.39
N PHE A 1143 -30.05 -60.85 -1.86
CA PHE A 1143 -29.00 -61.71 -1.27
C PHE A 1143 -28.80 -63.01 -2.04
N ALA A 1144 -28.33 -62.91 -3.29
CA ALA A 1144 -27.88 -64.04 -4.10
C ALA A 1144 -26.56 -63.74 -4.85
N THR A 1145 -25.44 -63.90 -4.12
CA THR A 1145 -24.07 -64.17 -4.60
C THR A 1145 -23.76 -63.98 -6.10
N ALA A 1146 -23.15 -62.84 -6.45
CA ALA A 1146 -22.55 -62.59 -7.77
C ALA A 1146 -21.04 -62.88 -7.79
N THR A 1147 -20.65 -64.16 -7.64
CA THR A 1147 -19.36 -64.64 -8.14
C THR A 1147 -19.44 -64.74 -9.67
N VAL A 1148 -18.61 -63.99 -10.40
CA VAL A 1148 -18.61 -64.00 -11.87
C VAL A 1148 -17.49 -64.90 -12.42
N GLU A 1149 -17.87 -66.01 -13.04
CA GLU A 1149 -17.02 -66.72 -14.00
C GLU A 1149 -17.30 -66.24 -15.44
N PRO A 1150 -16.32 -66.31 -16.38
CA PRO A 1150 -16.47 -65.74 -17.72
C PRO A 1150 -16.81 -66.77 -18.81
N LYS A 1151 -17.92 -66.60 -19.55
CA LYS A 1151 -18.10 -67.15 -20.91
C LYS A 1151 -19.38 -66.68 -21.64
N ALA A 1152 -19.29 -66.58 -22.96
CA ALA A 1152 -20.41 -66.78 -23.90
C ALA A 1152 -19.86 -67.20 -25.28
N GLN A 1153 -20.16 -68.42 -25.74
CA GLN A 1153 -19.61 -69.02 -26.96
C GLN A 1153 -20.68 -69.22 -28.05
N GLY A 1154 -21.33 -68.16 -28.52
CA GLY A 1154 -22.42 -68.29 -29.48
C GLY A 1154 -22.47 -67.19 -30.53
N LEU A 1155 -23.15 -67.46 -31.65
CA LEU A 1155 -23.56 -66.44 -32.62
C LEU A 1155 -24.46 -65.40 -31.94
N THR A 1156 -24.02 -64.14 -32.00
CA THR A 1156 -24.75 -62.98 -31.49
C THR A 1156 -24.90 -61.93 -32.59
N ALA A 1157 -25.90 -61.05 -32.42
CA ALA A 1157 -26.13 -59.91 -33.29
C ALA A 1157 -26.33 -58.66 -32.42
N TYR A 1158 -25.56 -57.60 -32.67
CA TYR A 1158 -25.63 -56.35 -31.91
C TYR A 1158 -25.54 -55.11 -32.83
N PRO A 1159 -26.46 -54.13 -32.69
CA PRO A 1159 -27.70 -54.21 -31.90
C PRO A 1159 -28.69 -55.22 -32.50
N THR A 1160 -29.48 -55.90 -31.66
CA THR A 1160 -30.39 -56.97 -32.09
C THR A 1160 -31.62 -56.44 -32.83
N ALA A 1161 -32.00 -55.21 -32.57
CA ALA A 1161 -32.92 -54.41 -33.38
C ALA A 1161 -32.13 -53.25 -34.00
N PHE A 1162 -32.32 -52.99 -35.30
CA PHE A 1162 -31.48 -52.06 -36.04
C PHE A 1162 -32.19 -51.42 -37.25
N SER A 1163 -31.89 -50.15 -37.52
CA SER A 1163 -32.43 -49.39 -38.66
C SER A 1163 -31.42 -49.13 -39.79
N GLN A 1164 -30.12 -49.26 -39.53
CA GLN A 1164 -29.05 -49.06 -40.52
C GLN A 1164 -28.21 -50.33 -40.72
N SER A 1165 -27.52 -50.81 -39.68
CA SER A 1165 -26.81 -52.09 -39.71
C SER A 1165 -26.72 -52.77 -38.34
N THR A 1166 -26.36 -54.06 -38.34
CA THR A 1166 -26.06 -54.86 -37.14
C THR A 1166 -24.80 -55.70 -37.36
N THR A 1167 -23.98 -55.85 -36.32
CA THR A 1167 -22.76 -56.67 -36.36
C THR A 1167 -23.05 -58.07 -35.85
N LEU A 1168 -22.72 -59.06 -36.66
CA LEU A 1168 -22.97 -60.48 -36.45
C LEU A 1168 -21.67 -61.16 -36.06
N SER A 1169 -21.58 -61.65 -34.83
CA SER A 1169 -20.32 -62.09 -34.22
C SER A 1169 -20.41 -63.50 -33.67
N PHE A 1170 -19.41 -64.32 -33.98
CA PHE A 1170 -19.27 -65.68 -33.46
C PHE A 1170 -17.80 -66.08 -33.31
N THR A 1171 -17.56 -67.10 -32.48
CA THR A 1171 -16.24 -67.72 -32.32
C THR A 1171 -16.41 -69.23 -32.48
N PRO A 1172 -15.83 -69.86 -33.52
CA PRO A 1172 -16.01 -71.29 -33.73
C PRO A 1172 -15.15 -72.12 -32.76
N GLU A 1173 -15.67 -73.29 -32.34
CA GLU A 1173 -14.95 -74.21 -31.46
C GLU A 1173 -13.89 -75.07 -32.18
N ARG A 1174 -13.89 -75.07 -33.52
CA ARG A 1174 -12.87 -75.69 -34.38
C ARG A 1174 -12.73 -74.95 -35.70
N ASP A 1175 -11.57 -75.06 -36.35
CA ASP A 1175 -11.34 -74.57 -37.71
C ASP A 1175 -12.34 -75.23 -38.67
N ALA A 1176 -13.17 -74.42 -39.34
CA ALA A 1176 -14.25 -74.88 -40.19
C ALA A 1176 -14.65 -73.83 -41.24
N ASP A 1177 -15.14 -74.30 -42.38
CA ASP A 1177 -15.86 -73.46 -43.33
C ASP A 1177 -17.27 -73.18 -42.82
N TYR A 1178 -17.74 -71.95 -43.05
CA TYR A 1178 -19.02 -71.44 -42.58
C TYR A 1178 -19.79 -70.71 -43.68
N SER A 1179 -21.11 -70.70 -43.53
CA SER A 1179 -22.02 -69.81 -44.26
C SER A 1179 -22.93 -69.10 -43.27
N LEU A 1180 -23.15 -67.81 -43.49
CA LEU A 1180 -24.00 -66.93 -42.69
C LEU A 1180 -25.14 -66.43 -43.56
N GLU A 1181 -26.38 -66.74 -43.19
CA GLU A 1181 -27.56 -66.64 -44.06
C GLU A 1181 -28.75 -66.00 -43.33
N LEU A 1182 -29.45 -65.08 -43.99
CA LEU A 1182 -30.63 -64.39 -43.48
C LEU A 1182 -31.91 -64.99 -44.07
N TYR A 1183 -32.84 -65.40 -43.21
CA TYR A 1183 -34.13 -66.02 -43.53
C TYR A 1183 -35.29 -65.18 -43.02
N ASP A 1184 -36.44 -65.24 -43.72
CA ASP A 1184 -37.71 -64.71 -43.21
C ASP A 1184 -38.36 -65.69 -42.21
N LEU A 1185 -39.44 -65.24 -41.55
CA LEU A 1185 -40.19 -66.09 -40.60
C LEU A 1185 -40.97 -67.24 -41.24
N LYS A 1186 -40.98 -67.35 -42.58
CA LYS A 1186 -41.56 -68.48 -43.32
C LYS A 1186 -40.48 -69.51 -43.73
N GLY A 1187 -39.22 -69.23 -43.43
CA GLY A 1187 -38.08 -70.10 -43.76
C GLY A 1187 -37.56 -69.92 -45.20
N ALA A 1188 -37.95 -68.86 -45.90
CA ALA A 1188 -37.36 -68.50 -47.19
C ALA A 1188 -36.01 -67.80 -46.98
N LEU A 1189 -34.98 -68.18 -47.75
CA LEU A 1189 -33.69 -67.50 -47.75
C LEU A 1189 -33.86 -66.12 -48.40
N VAL A 1190 -33.59 -65.06 -47.64
CA VAL A 1190 -33.70 -63.66 -48.07
C VAL A 1190 -32.38 -63.15 -48.62
N ARG A 1191 -31.26 -63.44 -47.94
CA ARG A 1191 -29.92 -62.97 -48.31
C ARG A 1191 -28.85 -63.91 -47.75
N LYS A 1192 -27.87 -64.30 -48.56
CA LYS A 1192 -26.61 -64.86 -48.04
C LYS A 1192 -25.73 -63.68 -47.61
N VAL A 1193 -25.30 -63.67 -46.35
CA VAL A 1193 -24.57 -62.55 -45.74
C VAL A 1193 -23.07 -62.71 -45.96
N ALA A 1194 -22.53 -63.91 -45.67
CA ALA A 1194 -21.12 -64.24 -45.88
C ALA A 1194 -20.90 -65.75 -46.04
N GLU A 1195 -19.76 -66.14 -46.61
CA GLU A 1195 -19.19 -67.49 -46.48
C GLU A 1195 -17.66 -67.47 -46.54
N GLY A 1196 -17.01 -68.45 -45.94
CA GLY A 1196 -15.54 -68.56 -45.90
C GLY A 1196 -15.06 -69.51 -44.80
N SER A 1197 -13.77 -69.47 -44.47
CA SER A 1197 -13.16 -70.29 -43.40
C SER A 1197 -12.93 -69.48 -42.12
N ALA A 1198 -13.32 -70.00 -40.96
CA ALA A 1198 -13.05 -69.39 -39.65
C ALA A 1198 -12.17 -70.31 -38.79
N ARG A 1199 -11.39 -69.72 -37.87
CA ARG A 1199 -10.41 -70.44 -37.04
C ARG A 1199 -10.81 -70.50 -35.57
N THR A 1200 -10.48 -71.63 -34.94
CA THR A 1200 -10.73 -71.99 -33.54
C THR A 1200 -10.42 -70.84 -32.60
N GLY A 1201 -11.37 -70.47 -31.74
CA GLY A 1201 -11.15 -69.49 -30.67
C GLY A 1201 -10.97 -68.03 -31.13
N ARG A 1202 -10.94 -67.74 -32.44
CA ARG A 1202 -10.87 -66.37 -32.97
C ARG A 1202 -12.27 -65.85 -33.32
N ARG A 1203 -12.67 -64.78 -32.62
CA ARG A 1203 -13.90 -64.02 -32.90
C ARG A 1203 -13.89 -63.52 -34.35
N THR A 1204 -14.97 -63.80 -35.07
CA THR A 1204 -15.20 -63.50 -36.49
C THR A 1204 -16.49 -62.70 -36.61
N GLU A 1205 -16.46 -61.59 -37.35
CA GLU A 1205 -17.55 -60.62 -37.39
C GLU A 1205 -17.93 -60.24 -38.83
N HIS A 1206 -19.22 -60.02 -39.07
CA HIS A 1206 -19.78 -59.57 -40.36
C HIS A 1206 -20.88 -58.56 -40.14
N GLU A 1207 -20.96 -57.54 -40.99
CA GLU A 1207 -22.04 -56.54 -40.94
C GLU A 1207 -23.23 -56.97 -41.81
N LEU A 1208 -24.45 -56.78 -41.29
CA LEU A 1208 -25.68 -56.88 -42.05
C LEU A 1208 -26.36 -55.50 -42.09
N VAL A 1209 -26.37 -54.90 -43.28
CA VAL A 1209 -27.10 -53.65 -43.56
C VAL A 1209 -28.59 -53.90 -43.79
N ALA A 1210 -29.43 -52.96 -43.36
CA ALA A 1210 -30.89 -52.99 -43.50
C ALA A 1210 -31.37 -52.68 -44.93
N GLU A 1211 -30.51 -52.14 -45.79
CA GLU A 1211 -30.88 -51.71 -47.13
C GLU A 1211 -31.43 -52.88 -47.98
N GLY A 1212 -32.60 -52.64 -48.59
CA GLY A 1212 -33.35 -53.64 -49.35
C GLY A 1212 -34.24 -54.58 -48.52
N LEU A 1213 -34.16 -54.55 -47.18
CA LEU A 1213 -34.99 -55.38 -46.31
C LEU A 1213 -36.28 -54.64 -45.87
N PRO A 1214 -37.47 -55.25 -46.00
CA PRO A 1214 -38.68 -54.79 -45.32
C PRO A 1214 -38.52 -54.76 -43.79
N GLN A 1215 -39.21 -53.83 -43.12
CA GLN A 1215 -39.29 -53.80 -41.66
C GLN A 1215 -39.88 -55.12 -41.12
N GLY A 1216 -39.25 -55.73 -40.12
CA GLY A 1216 -39.69 -57.00 -39.56
C GLY A 1216 -38.60 -57.80 -38.85
N LEU A 1217 -39.02 -58.93 -38.25
CA LEU A 1217 -38.13 -59.89 -37.59
C LEU A 1217 -37.61 -60.92 -38.61
N TYR A 1218 -36.31 -61.16 -38.59
CA TYR A 1218 -35.61 -62.15 -39.42
C TYR A 1218 -34.80 -63.14 -38.56
N LEU A 1219 -34.43 -64.26 -39.16
CA LEU A 1219 -33.58 -65.29 -38.57
C LEU A 1219 -32.25 -65.37 -39.32
N ILE A 1220 -31.16 -65.15 -38.61
CA ILE A 1220 -29.81 -65.37 -39.12
C ILE A 1220 -29.37 -66.77 -38.73
N ARG A 1221 -28.87 -67.52 -39.70
CA ARG A 1221 -28.38 -68.89 -39.56
C ARG A 1221 -26.90 -68.93 -39.92
N LEU A 1222 -26.06 -69.24 -38.93
CA LEU A 1222 -24.69 -69.69 -39.13
C LEU A 1222 -24.70 -71.20 -39.31
N SER A 1223 -24.11 -71.71 -40.38
CA SER A 1223 -23.93 -73.16 -40.61
C SER A 1223 -22.43 -73.46 -40.80
N THR A 1224 -21.86 -74.31 -39.94
CA THR A 1224 -20.41 -74.60 -39.83
C THR A 1224 -20.12 -76.09 -40.05
N GLY A 1225 -20.60 -76.63 -41.17
CA GLY A 1225 -20.38 -78.01 -41.67
C GLY A 1225 -21.00 -79.16 -40.86
N SER A 1226 -20.91 -79.08 -39.54
CA SER A 1226 -21.35 -80.07 -38.54
C SER A 1226 -22.39 -79.51 -37.57
N GLU A 1227 -22.49 -78.18 -37.46
CA GLU A 1227 -23.38 -77.47 -36.55
C GLU A 1227 -24.12 -76.33 -37.25
N VAL A 1228 -25.23 -75.92 -36.65
CA VAL A 1228 -26.05 -74.79 -37.09
C VAL A 1228 -26.46 -73.99 -35.87
N GLN A 1229 -26.12 -72.71 -35.84
CA GLN A 1229 -26.54 -71.76 -34.80
C GLN A 1229 -27.43 -70.67 -35.41
N THR A 1230 -28.39 -70.16 -34.63
CA THR A 1230 -29.31 -69.12 -35.14
C THR A 1230 -29.46 -67.95 -34.17
N ALA A 1231 -29.35 -66.73 -34.70
CA ALA A 1231 -29.67 -65.49 -34.01
C ALA A 1231 -30.93 -64.87 -34.63
N LYS A 1232 -31.67 -64.09 -33.83
CA LYS A 1232 -32.82 -63.29 -34.30
C LYS A 1232 -32.39 -61.84 -34.45
N VAL A 1233 -32.87 -61.14 -35.49
CA VAL A 1233 -32.68 -59.70 -35.62
C VAL A 1233 -33.95 -59.01 -36.11
N ILE A 1234 -34.19 -57.79 -35.66
CA ILE A 1234 -35.33 -56.96 -36.10
C ILE A 1234 -34.78 -55.83 -36.97
N VAL A 1235 -35.26 -55.73 -38.20
CA VAL A 1235 -35.07 -54.55 -39.04
C VAL A 1235 -36.17 -53.55 -38.69
N GLU A 1236 -35.77 -52.39 -38.21
CA GLU A 1236 -36.61 -51.23 -37.91
C GLU A 1236 -36.45 -50.17 -39.01
N LYS A 1237 -37.27 -49.12 -38.99
CA LYS A 1237 -37.24 -48.01 -39.97
C LYS A 1237 -37.46 -46.68 -39.28
#